data_AF-E4XLU1-F1
#
_entry.id   AF-E4XLU1-F1
#
_cell.length_a   1.000
_cell.length_b   1.000
_cell.length_c   1.000
_cell.angle_alpha   90.00
_cell.angle_beta   90.00
_cell.angle_gamma   90.00
#
_symmetry.space_group_name_H-M   'P 1'
#
loop_
_entity.id
_entity.type
_entity.pdbx_description
1 polymer ?
#
loop_
_entity_poly.entity_id
_entity_poly.type
_entity_poly.pdbx_seq_one_letter_code
_entity_poly.pdbx_strand_id
1 'polypeptide(L)'
;MLTEFCLLAALTLNEDEREVLRDKINEWVESFLPQLERESTRTEKCRLIASVERHEFGNYWKAGDWQFCKFVGKNLIIFDNKRRELEKFKTTSFQKKILRRNPTLENVFLGRSEIKEENGFWKLNDELERKKISEGGEALIILEKFGNFEAATRIHIFDAYLFTTKLGVNELKWKTHLISAESKNRDNKAVVPIHENVVKNFSNVELYQIGDDNEEDCLGWITILEKCDGNIRTELKNESLDLEERKKIAIELDEGFDYLNKVGISHHDRKLENFLMLGGITKICDFGLVQENTCRKSYRQMGYCRRGSKFRYGRALFSGSPAFSDQYQLTGNYGYSSNYFHFLMCDWKTSWSLLYRPIDETERNKIIENCNIRDFKDHSMINNITKIISLQDCSDKFCLDDPNLTKSCQMSNLKQQMTKYINFDFTSLTKNVFDQKSSNLCVPISVTALLRFAIKNDLAFDDKRKNYTFDKILTILTMIVYPRRMAGLNLNPKKEEKDNQMNNVETLIERICQKTFLMESGWEIIRTQSFRKPVESTCEYKKVTLNQNFVFSRPLTVTGAYFRPNRTIDGVFYEKEVVFHQMTLDKIENNTFILQNTDFDHSPVLVLFFKNNYFQTLKNPKKRNPNRGYKSILRAVVFLLLPNVVRKCHANGKKLLRRWFYPNAARQRRFQ
;
A
#
# COMPACT_ATOMS: atom_id res chain seq x y z
N MET A 1 16.41 36.11 -25.78
CA MET A 1 16.03 34.69 -25.59
C MET A 1 17.07 33.88 -24.81
N LEU A 2 18.39 34.12 -24.94
CA LEU A 2 19.44 33.36 -24.23
C LEU A 2 19.81 33.90 -22.84
N THR A 3 19.45 35.14 -22.48
CA THR A 3 19.87 35.80 -21.23
C THR A 3 18.80 35.77 -20.14
N GLU A 4 17.53 35.70 -20.52
CA GLU A 4 16.40 35.86 -19.60
C GLU A 4 16.19 34.61 -18.74
N PHE A 5 16.43 33.40 -19.28
CA PHE A 5 16.33 32.16 -18.50
C PHE A 5 17.45 31.95 -17.49
N CYS A 6 18.57 32.68 -17.60
CA CYS A 6 19.59 32.71 -16.54
C CYS A 6 19.02 33.22 -15.21
N LEU A 7 17.91 33.98 -15.26
CA LEU A 7 17.20 34.49 -14.08
C LEU A 7 16.46 33.40 -13.30
N LEU A 8 16.21 32.21 -13.86
CA LEU A 8 15.52 31.10 -13.16
C LEU A 8 16.22 30.74 -11.83
N ALA A 9 17.55 30.82 -11.80
CA ALA A 9 18.32 30.48 -10.61
C ALA A 9 18.33 31.59 -9.55
N ALA A 10 17.97 32.83 -9.90
CA ALA A 10 18.05 33.98 -9.02
C ALA A 10 16.94 33.94 -7.96
N LEU A 11 17.32 34.11 -6.70
CA LEU A 11 16.37 34.15 -5.57
C LEU A 11 15.70 35.51 -5.42
N THR A 12 16.35 36.56 -5.89
CA THR A 12 15.94 37.96 -5.76
C THR A 12 15.81 38.56 -7.15
N LEU A 13 14.63 38.42 -7.73
CA LEU A 13 14.24 39.11 -8.96
C LEU A 13 13.39 40.32 -8.61
N ASN A 14 13.65 41.46 -9.28
CA ASN A 14 12.74 42.60 -9.25
C ASN A 14 11.45 42.31 -10.06
N GLU A 15 10.44 43.18 -9.98
CA GLU A 15 9.14 42.91 -10.63
C GLU A 15 9.25 42.83 -12.16
N ASP A 16 10.05 43.70 -12.79
CA ASP A 16 10.23 43.70 -14.24
C ASP A 16 10.93 42.41 -14.72
N GLU A 17 11.98 41.98 -14.02
CA GLU A 17 12.67 40.71 -14.29
C GLU A 17 11.75 39.50 -14.13
N ARG A 18 10.86 39.52 -13.12
CA ARG A 18 9.87 38.47 -12.92
C ARG A 18 8.84 38.43 -14.05
N GLU A 19 8.38 39.59 -14.49
CA GLU A 19 7.41 39.68 -15.58
C GLU A 19 8.01 39.14 -16.88
N VAL A 20 9.21 39.59 -17.25
CA VAL A 20 9.94 39.09 -18.43
C VAL A 20 10.17 37.58 -18.36
N LEU A 21 10.62 37.06 -17.22
CA LEU A 21 10.85 35.62 -17.05
C LEU A 21 9.53 34.83 -17.11
N ARG A 22 8.45 35.35 -16.52
CA ARG A 22 7.13 34.71 -16.54
C ARG A 22 6.61 34.61 -17.97
N ASP A 23 6.75 35.65 -18.78
CA ASP A 23 6.34 35.67 -20.17
C ASP A 23 7.13 34.64 -20.99
N LYS A 24 8.44 34.54 -20.76
CA LYS A 24 9.28 33.53 -21.43
C LYS A 24 8.90 32.10 -21.06
N ILE A 25 8.55 31.84 -19.80
CA ILE A 25 8.03 30.52 -19.40
C ILE A 25 6.66 30.27 -20.04
N ASN A 26 5.78 31.27 -20.11
CA ASN A 26 4.48 31.12 -20.75
C ASN A 26 4.62 30.80 -22.24
N GLU A 27 5.47 31.52 -22.98
CA GLU A 27 5.81 31.22 -24.38
C GLU A 27 6.32 29.78 -24.55
N TRP A 28 7.21 29.32 -23.65
CA TRP A 28 7.69 27.95 -23.66
C TRP A 28 6.56 26.95 -23.39
N VAL A 29 5.73 27.17 -22.37
CA VAL A 29 4.57 26.30 -22.03
C VAL A 29 3.63 26.16 -23.22
N GLU A 30 3.32 27.26 -23.94
CA GLU A 30 2.48 27.24 -25.15
C GLU A 30 3.02 26.29 -26.21
N SER A 31 4.34 26.29 -26.42
CA SER A 31 5.00 25.40 -27.38
C SER A 31 5.20 23.96 -26.87
N PHE A 32 5.26 23.78 -25.55
CA PHE A 32 5.60 22.52 -24.90
C PHE A 32 4.38 21.64 -24.68
N LEU A 33 3.26 22.21 -24.21
CA LEU A 33 2.03 21.45 -23.93
C LEU A 33 1.54 20.59 -25.11
N PRO A 34 1.56 21.05 -26.37
CA PRO A 34 1.12 20.25 -27.52
C PRO A 34 1.93 18.98 -27.77
N GLN A 35 3.13 18.88 -27.21
CA GLN A 35 4.00 17.71 -27.34
C GLN A 35 3.64 16.59 -26.37
N LEU A 36 2.81 16.88 -25.36
CA LEU A 36 2.41 15.92 -24.33
C LEU A 36 1.15 15.16 -24.76
N GLU A 37 1.28 13.85 -24.91
CA GLU A 37 0.16 12.94 -25.13
C GLU A 37 0.21 11.77 -24.15
N ARG A 38 -0.97 11.36 -23.66
CA ARG A 38 -1.11 10.22 -22.76
C ARG A 38 -2.39 9.44 -23.02
N GLU A 39 -2.38 8.16 -22.66
CA GLU A 39 -3.59 7.36 -22.49
C GLU A 39 -4.06 7.36 -21.02
N SER A 40 -5.33 7.04 -20.78
CA SER A 40 -5.84 6.82 -19.43
C SER A 40 -6.89 5.72 -19.42
N THR A 41 -6.80 4.83 -18.43
CA THR A 41 -7.80 3.79 -18.18
C THR A 41 -8.88 4.23 -17.19
N ARG A 42 -8.71 5.41 -16.57
CA ARG A 42 -9.66 5.96 -15.61
C ARG A 42 -10.92 6.50 -16.32
N THR A 43 -12.02 6.58 -15.56
CA THR A 43 -13.33 6.98 -16.08
C THR A 43 -13.73 8.38 -15.59
N GLU A 44 -14.76 8.99 -16.16
CA GLU A 44 -15.35 10.23 -15.64
C GLU A 44 -15.73 10.12 -14.16
N LYS A 45 -16.19 8.94 -13.72
CA LYS A 45 -16.43 8.65 -12.30
C LYS A 45 -15.14 8.80 -11.47
N CYS A 46 -14.02 8.26 -11.93
CA CYS A 46 -12.73 8.41 -11.25
C CYS A 46 -12.33 9.89 -11.13
N ARG A 47 -12.49 10.66 -12.22
CA ARG A 47 -12.16 12.09 -12.25
C ARG A 47 -13.01 12.90 -11.27
N LEU A 48 -14.31 12.63 -11.25
CA LEU A 48 -15.25 13.30 -10.36
C LEU A 48 -14.89 13.05 -8.89
N ILE A 49 -14.57 11.81 -8.52
CA ILE A 49 -14.13 11.48 -7.16
C ILE A 49 -12.76 12.11 -6.85
N ALA A 50 -11.81 12.06 -7.79
CA ALA A 50 -10.49 12.66 -7.63
C ALA A 50 -10.55 14.19 -7.43
N SER A 51 -11.51 14.88 -8.07
CA SER A 51 -11.74 16.31 -7.83
C SER A 51 -12.10 16.64 -6.38
N VAL A 52 -12.73 15.69 -5.66
CA VAL A 52 -13.03 15.87 -4.23
C VAL A 52 -11.78 15.72 -3.38
N GLU A 53 -10.78 14.92 -3.79
CA GLU A 53 -9.49 14.83 -3.08
C GLU A 53 -8.71 16.14 -3.11
N ARG A 54 -8.92 16.96 -4.15
CA ARG A 54 -8.28 18.27 -4.35
C ARG A 54 -9.04 19.43 -3.69
N HIS A 55 -10.22 19.14 -3.12
CA HIS A 55 -11.06 20.15 -2.48
C HIS A 55 -10.60 20.45 -1.05
N GLU A 56 -10.74 21.71 -0.64
CA GLU A 56 -10.49 22.14 0.74
C GLU A 56 -11.79 22.06 1.54
N PHE A 57 -11.80 21.20 2.55
CA PHE A 57 -12.91 21.05 3.49
C PHE A 57 -12.80 22.14 4.56
N GLY A 58 -13.95 22.61 5.05
CA GLY A 58 -14.01 23.62 6.10
C GLY A 58 -13.30 23.17 7.38
N ASN A 59 -13.28 21.86 7.64
CA ASN A 59 -12.35 21.29 8.61
C ASN A 59 -11.55 20.12 8.02
N TYR A 60 -10.24 20.30 7.91
CA TYR A 60 -9.35 19.41 7.15
C TYR A 60 -9.25 17.98 7.70
N TRP A 61 -9.42 17.78 9.01
CA TRP A 61 -9.43 16.43 9.63
C TRP A 61 -10.52 15.50 9.06
N LYS A 62 -11.61 16.06 8.49
CA LYS A 62 -12.69 15.28 7.85
C LYS A 62 -12.20 14.53 6.61
N ALA A 63 -11.05 14.90 6.03
CA ALA A 63 -10.43 14.17 4.94
C ALA A 63 -9.98 12.75 5.35
N GLY A 64 -9.72 12.52 6.64
CA GLY A 64 -9.45 11.17 7.17
C GLY A 64 -10.72 10.31 7.27
N ASP A 65 -11.86 10.92 7.59
CA ASP A 65 -13.14 10.23 7.79
C ASP A 65 -13.93 10.05 6.49
N TRP A 66 -13.70 10.90 5.49
CA TRP A 66 -14.41 10.89 4.22
C TRP A 66 -14.22 9.56 3.46
N GLN A 67 -15.34 8.90 3.16
CA GLN A 67 -15.37 7.64 2.40
C GLN A 67 -16.30 7.70 1.18
N PHE A 68 -17.36 8.51 1.21
CA PHE A 68 -18.29 8.64 0.10
C PHE A 68 -18.58 10.11 -0.22
N CYS A 69 -18.90 10.42 -1.46
CA CYS A 69 -19.47 11.70 -1.85
C CYS A 69 -20.77 11.52 -2.64
N LYS A 70 -21.58 12.57 -2.69
CA LYS A 70 -22.81 12.64 -3.46
C LYS A 70 -22.98 14.05 -4.03
N PHE A 71 -23.37 14.14 -5.29
CA PHE A 71 -23.63 15.40 -5.96
C PHE A 71 -25.15 15.58 -6.10
N VAL A 72 -25.72 16.64 -5.53
CA VAL A 72 -27.16 16.90 -5.52
C VAL A 72 -27.42 18.34 -5.95
N GLY A 73 -27.89 18.51 -7.19
CA GLY A 73 -28.07 19.83 -7.80
C GLY A 73 -26.75 20.61 -7.83
N LYS A 74 -26.71 21.75 -7.14
CA LYS A 74 -25.50 22.61 -7.08
C LYS A 74 -24.54 22.27 -5.93
N ASN A 75 -24.77 21.18 -5.22
CA ASN A 75 -24.04 20.84 -4.01
C ASN A 75 -23.29 19.51 -4.11
N LEU A 76 -22.09 19.49 -3.53
CA LEU A 76 -21.32 18.29 -3.21
C LEU A 76 -21.47 18.01 -1.72
N ILE A 77 -21.79 16.78 -1.34
CA ILE A 77 -21.89 16.36 0.06
C ILE A 77 -20.91 15.21 0.27
N ILE A 78 -20.12 15.26 1.34
CA ILE A 78 -19.19 14.19 1.74
C ILE A 78 -19.72 13.44 2.96
N PHE A 79 -19.43 12.14 3.03
CA PHE A 79 -19.94 11.24 4.06
C PHE A 79 -18.85 10.33 4.62
N ASP A 80 -19.05 9.90 5.87
CA ASP A 80 -18.21 8.91 6.53
C ASP A 80 -18.52 7.46 6.08
N ASN A 81 -17.82 6.49 6.68
CA ASN A 81 -18.03 5.05 6.40
C ASN A 81 -19.43 4.53 6.78
N LYS A 82 -20.17 5.23 7.65
CA LYS A 82 -21.56 4.92 8.04
C LYS A 82 -22.57 5.72 7.20
N ARG A 83 -22.11 6.43 6.17
CA ARG A 83 -22.92 7.33 5.32
C ARG A 83 -23.57 8.47 6.11
N ARG A 84 -22.97 8.88 7.23
CA ARG A 84 -23.36 10.11 7.92
C ARG A 84 -22.73 11.29 7.21
N GLU A 85 -23.50 12.34 7.00
CA GLU A 85 -23.03 13.57 6.37
C GLU A 85 -21.94 14.21 7.23
N LEU A 86 -20.81 14.54 6.60
CA LEU A 86 -19.69 15.22 7.24
C LEU A 86 -19.69 16.71 6.90
N GLU A 87 -19.94 17.05 5.63
CA GLU A 87 -19.92 18.43 5.14
C GLU A 87 -20.58 18.56 3.77
N LYS A 88 -21.01 19.79 3.45
CA LYS A 88 -21.64 20.18 2.19
C LYS A 88 -20.94 21.39 1.59
N PHE A 89 -20.69 21.33 0.29
CA PHE A 89 -19.98 22.33 -0.51
C PHE A 89 -20.78 22.70 -1.75
N LYS A 90 -20.43 23.83 -2.37
CA LYS A 90 -20.87 24.16 -3.73
C LYS A 90 -20.06 23.36 -4.74
N THR A 91 -20.70 22.82 -5.77
CA THR A 91 -19.97 22.15 -6.85
C THR A 91 -19.15 23.14 -7.68
N THR A 92 -17.93 22.77 -8.02
CA THR A 92 -17.03 23.57 -8.87
C THR A 92 -17.51 23.56 -10.33
N SER A 93 -17.00 24.50 -11.14
CA SER A 93 -17.28 24.51 -12.58
C SER A 93 -16.83 23.22 -13.27
N PHE A 94 -15.66 22.69 -12.88
CA PHE A 94 -15.12 21.41 -13.35
C PHE A 94 -16.08 20.25 -13.06
N GLN A 95 -16.53 20.11 -11.80
CA GLN A 95 -17.45 19.05 -11.39
C GLN A 95 -18.79 19.11 -12.15
N LYS A 96 -19.35 20.32 -12.35
CA LYS A 96 -20.57 20.52 -13.14
C LYS A 96 -20.38 20.08 -14.59
N LYS A 97 -19.22 20.34 -15.20
CA LYS A 97 -18.93 19.91 -16.57
C LYS A 97 -18.88 18.39 -16.68
N ILE A 98 -18.28 17.69 -15.71
CA ILE A 98 -18.30 16.22 -15.67
C ILE A 98 -19.73 15.70 -15.51
N LEU A 99 -20.52 16.25 -14.58
CA LEU A 99 -21.91 15.83 -14.34
C LEU A 99 -22.81 16.07 -15.56
N ARG A 100 -22.60 17.15 -16.32
CA ARG A 100 -23.31 17.39 -17.59
C ARG A 100 -22.97 16.35 -18.66
N ARG A 101 -21.69 15.96 -18.75
CA ARG A 101 -21.24 14.92 -19.70
C ARG A 101 -21.73 13.53 -19.29
N ASN A 102 -21.89 13.28 -17.99
CA ASN A 102 -22.40 12.01 -17.48
C ASN A 102 -23.40 12.21 -16.30
N PRO A 103 -24.69 12.47 -16.60
CA PRO A 103 -25.71 12.72 -15.59
C PRO A 103 -25.99 11.52 -14.66
N THR A 104 -25.60 10.31 -15.05
CA THR A 104 -25.79 9.10 -14.22
C THR A 104 -24.98 9.12 -12.92
N LEU A 105 -24.00 10.03 -12.80
CA LEU A 105 -23.20 10.26 -11.60
C LEU A 105 -23.86 11.24 -10.62
N GLU A 106 -24.97 11.86 -11.00
CA GLU A 106 -25.73 12.76 -10.12
C GLU A 106 -26.63 11.95 -9.16
N ASN A 107 -26.80 12.45 -7.95
CA ASN A 107 -27.67 11.91 -6.90
C ASN A 107 -27.37 10.44 -6.51
N VAL A 108 -26.16 9.95 -6.77
CA VAL A 108 -25.69 8.62 -6.36
C VAL A 108 -24.53 8.70 -5.36
N PHE A 109 -24.40 7.70 -4.49
CA PHE A 109 -23.23 7.59 -3.62
C PHE A 109 -22.03 7.09 -4.42
N LEU A 110 -20.95 7.87 -4.42
CA LEU A 110 -19.68 7.54 -5.04
C LEU A 110 -18.66 7.29 -3.93
N GLY A 111 -18.12 6.09 -3.86
CA GLY A 111 -17.08 5.73 -2.90
C GLY A 111 -15.73 6.29 -3.32
N ARG A 112 -14.96 6.81 -2.37
CA ARG A 112 -13.56 7.22 -2.58
C ARG A 112 -12.71 6.09 -3.14
N SER A 113 -12.97 4.86 -2.68
CA SER A 113 -12.37 3.63 -3.19
C SER A 113 -13.01 3.15 -4.50
N GLU A 114 -13.47 4.03 -5.37
CA GLU A 114 -13.90 3.65 -6.74
C GLU A 114 -13.02 4.30 -7.82
N ILE A 115 -11.98 5.05 -7.43
CA ILE A 115 -10.95 5.59 -8.33
C ILE A 115 -10.04 4.46 -8.82
N LYS A 116 -10.29 3.95 -10.03
CA LYS A 116 -9.49 2.87 -10.62
C LYS A 116 -7.98 3.18 -10.63
N GLU A 117 -7.18 2.13 -10.52
CA GLU A 117 -5.75 2.18 -10.81
C GLU A 117 -5.51 2.70 -12.23
N GLU A 118 -4.53 3.59 -12.38
CA GLU A 118 -4.15 4.15 -13.68
C GLU A 118 -3.12 3.24 -14.33
N ASN A 119 -3.42 2.78 -15.55
CA ASN A 119 -2.53 1.94 -16.35
C ASN A 119 -2.23 2.57 -17.72
N GLY A 120 -2.66 3.81 -17.95
CA GLY A 120 -2.27 4.58 -19.11
C GLY A 120 -0.76 4.88 -19.11
N PHE A 121 -0.21 5.05 -20.30
CA PHE A 121 1.20 5.35 -20.52
C PHE A 121 1.34 6.65 -21.31
N TRP A 122 2.53 7.26 -21.21
CA TRP A 122 2.87 8.44 -22.00
C TRP A 122 3.20 8.05 -23.44
N LYS A 123 2.71 8.84 -24.39
CA LYS A 123 3.04 8.75 -25.81
C LYS A 123 4.04 9.84 -26.13
N LEU A 124 5.30 9.57 -25.81
CA LEU A 124 6.38 10.52 -26.03
C LEU A 124 6.92 10.36 -27.45
N ASN A 125 7.19 11.49 -28.10
CA ASN A 125 7.93 11.49 -29.36
C ASN A 125 9.43 11.19 -29.10
N ASP A 126 10.20 10.96 -30.17
CA ASP A 126 11.62 10.63 -30.05
C ASP A 126 12.44 11.69 -29.32
N GLU A 127 12.03 12.97 -29.38
CA GLU A 127 12.72 14.05 -28.67
C GLU A 127 12.51 13.94 -27.15
N LEU A 128 11.26 13.83 -26.71
CA LEU A 128 10.92 13.72 -25.29
C LEU A 128 11.42 12.40 -24.70
N GLU A 129 11.44 11.31 -25.48
CA GLU A 129 12.06 10.05 -25.03
C GLU A 129 13.56 10.21 -24.76
N ARG A 130 14.30 10.93 -25.62
CA ARG A 130 15.73 11.21 -25.38
C ARG A 130 15.97 12.10 -24.17
N LYS A 131 15.04 13.00 -23.86
CA LYS A 131 15.10 13.89 -22.70
C LYS A 131 14.61 13.24 -21.41
N LYS A 132 13.98 12.07 -21.48
CA LYS A 132 13.34 11.43 -20.32
C LYS A 132 14.35 11.05 -19.25
N ILE A 133 14.15 11.58 -18.05
CA ILE A 133 14.90 11.19 -16.85
C ILE A 133 14.18 10.05 -16.14
N SER A 134 12.86 10.19 -15.95
CA SER A 134 12.05 9.22 -15.22
C SER A 134 10.58 9.31 -15.61
N GLU A 135 9.88 8.19 -15.51
CA GLU A 135 8.47 8.05 -15.84
C GLU A 135 7.73 7.24 -14.77
N GLY A 136 6.62 7.78 -14.28
CA GLY A 136 5.69 7.11 -13.39
C GLY A 136 4.24 7.36 -13.81
N GLY A 137 3.30 6.63 -13.20
CA GLY A 137 1.88 6.68 -13.59
C GLY A 137 1.21 8.05 -13.41
N GLU A 138 1.71 8.90 -12.51
CA GLU A 138 1.20 10.26 -12.29
C GLU A 138 2.19 11.37 -12.67
N ALA A 139 3.45 11.05 -13.01
CA ALA A 139 4.46 12.06 -13.31
C ALA A 139 5.45 11.64 -14.39
N LEU A 140 5.85 12.61 -15.21
CA LEU A 140 6.95 12.50 -16.18
C LEU A 140 8.02 13.52 -15.80
N ILE A 141 9.28 13.10 -15.80
CA ILE A 141 10.42 13.99 -15.56
C ILE A 141 11.31 13.95 -16.78
N ILE A 142 11.55 15.13 -17.37
CA ILE A 142 12.44 15.31 -18.53
C ILE A 142 13.53 16.32 -18.21
N LEU A 143 14.66 16.19 -18.89
CA LEU A 143 15.72 17.19 -18.92
C LEU A 143 15.36 18.25 -19.96
N GLU A 144 15.27 19.50 -19.53
CA GLU A 144 15.06 20.64 -20.42
C GLU A 144 16.21 21.63 -20.35
N LYS A 145 16.45 22.28 -21.48
CA LYS A 145 17.53 23.26 -21.64
C LYS A 145 16.94 24.62 -21.98
N PHE A 146 16.99 25.51 -21.00
CA PHE A 146 16.53 26.89 -21.10
C PHE A 146 17.74 27.79 -21.42
N GLY A 147 18.08 27.89 -22.70
CA GLY A 147 19.31 28.58 -23.12
C GLY A 147 20.56 27.80 -22.71
N ASN A 148 21.40 28.37 -21.85
CA ASN A 148 22.56 27.67 -21.28
C ASN A 148 22.26 26.97 -19.96
N PHE A 149 21.04 27.12 -19.43
CA PHE A 149 20.63 26.56 -18.16
C PHE A 149 19.94 25.21 -18.35
N GLU A 150 20.45 24.16 -17.71
CA GLU A 150 19.81 22.84 -17.70
C GLU A 150 19.00 22.65 -16.43
N ALA A 151 17.76 22.21 -16.58
CA ALA A 151 16.85 21.97 -15.47
C ALA A 151 16.09 20.66 -15.66
N ALA A 152 15.70 20.04 -14.56
CA ALA A 152 14.70 18.97 -14.61
C ALA A 152 13.30 19.62 -14.67
N THR A 153 12.45 19.12 -15.56
CA THR A 153 11.05 19.54 -15.66
C THR A 153 10.16 18.38 -15.28
N ARG A 154 9.38 18.56 -14.22
CA ARG A 154 8.41 17.56 -13.75
C ARG A 154 7.01 17.94 -14.17
N ILE A 155 6.39 17.09 -14.98
CA ILE A 155 4.98 17.16 -15.35
C ILE A 155 4.23 16.25 -14.39
N HIS A 156 3.33 16.81 -13.60
CA HIS A 156 2.58 16.08 -12.57
C HIS A 156 1.09 16.14 -12.85
N ILE A 157 0.46 14.99 -13.04
CA ILE A 157 -0.95 14.89 -13.43
C ILE A 157 -1.83 14.58 -12.23
N PHE A 158 -2.83 15.42 -11.96
CA PHE A 158 -3.82 15.18 -10.90
C PHE A 158 -5.18 14.75 -11.45
N ASP A 159 -5.54 15.21 -12.66
CA ASP A 159 -6.71 14.74 -13.40
C ASP A 159 -6.33 13.69 -14.44
N ALA A 160 -7.02 12.55 -14.42
CA ALA A 160 -6.64 11.43 -15.27
C ALA A 160 -6.80 11.70 -16.78
N TYR A 161 -7.58 12.70 -17.19
CA TYR A 161 -7.76 13.02 -18.61
C TYR A 161 -6.79 14.08 -19.12
N LEU A 162 -5.99 14.70 -18.25
CA LEU A 162 -5.00 15.68 -18.69
C LEU A 162 -4.06 15.05 -19.73
N PHE A 163 -3.92 15.72 -20.88
CA PHE A 163 -3.14 15.28 -22.04
C PHE A 163 -3.66 14.03 -22.75
N THR A 164 -4.92 13.66 -22.52
CA THR A 164 -5.62 12.64 -23.31
C THR A 164 -6.44 13.29 -24.42
N THR A 165 -6.91 12.52 -25.39
CA THR A 165 -7.85 12.97 -26.43
C THR A 165 -9.15 13.58 -25.89
N LYS A 166 -9.48 13.37 -24.60
CA LYS A 166 -10.68 13.89 -23.93
C LYS A 166 -10.49 15.22 -23.20
N LEU A 167 -9.24 15.64 -22.97
CA LEU A 167 -8.88 16.91 -22.38
C LEU A 167 -7.47 17.29 -22.88
N GLY A 168 -7.45 17.84 -24.10
CA GLY A 168 -6.25 18.34 -24.75
C GLY A 168 -5.91 19.78 -24.36
N VAL A 169 -4.80 20.27 -24.89
CA VAL A 169 -4.22 21.60 -24.60
C VAL A 169 -5.21 22.75 -24.81
N ASN A 170 -6.04 22.66 -25.84
CA ASN A 170 -7.02 23.70 -26.18
C ASN A 170 -8.15 23.87 -25.15
N GLU A 171 -8.27 22.97 -24.17
CA GLU A 171 -9.20 23.10 -23.04
C GLU A 171 -8.53 23.59 -21.75
N LEU A 172 -7.23 23.95 -21.81
CA LEU A 172 -6.43 24.33 -20.65
C LEU A 172 -6.10 25.82 -20.65
N LYS A 173 -6.02 26.36 -19.45
CA LYS A 173 -5.34 27.62 -19.13
C LYS A 173 -4.33 27.36 -18.02
N TRP A 174 -3.33 28.22 -17.88
CA TRP A 174 -2.30 28.02 -16.87
C TRP A 174 -1.94 29.30 -16.12
N LYS A 175 -1.25 29.11 -15.00
CA LYS A 175 -0.71 30.18 -14.17
C LYS A 175 0.70 29.86 -13.74
N THR A 176 1.62 30.77 -14.04
CA THR A 176 3.05 30.60 -13.79
C THR A 176 3.46 31.33 -12.51
N HIS A 177 4.04 30.57 -11.58
CA HIS A 177 4.61 31.06 -10.33
C HIS A 177 6.13 30.94 -10.38
N LEU A 178 6.82 31.97 -9.88
CA LEU A 178 8.27 32.06 -9.84
C LEU A 178 8.77 32.03 -8.40
N ILE A 179 9.96 31.50 -8.21
CA ILE A 179 10.65 31.56 -6.92
C ILE A 179 10.91 33.00 -6.50
N SER A 180 10.80 33.27 -5.20
CA SER A 180 11.02 34.57 -4.59
C SER A 180 11.50 34.38 -3.17
N ALA A 181 12.69 34.89 -2.84
CA ALA A 181 13.11 35.12 -1.46
C ALA A 181 12.71 36.55 -1.02
N GLU A 182 12.43 36.74 0.27
CA GLU A 182 12.10 38.00 1.01
C GLU A 182 10.61 38.36 1.24
N SER A 183 10.18 38.97 2.37
CA SER A 183 10.89 39.72 3.44
C SER A 183 10.32 39.45 4.86
N LYS A 184 11.02 39.97 5.89
CA LYS A 184 10.84 39.83 7.35
C LYS A 184 9.45 40.15 7.96
N ASN A 185 8.40 40.31 7.15
CA ASN A 185 7.04 40.56 7.65
C ASN A 185 6.20 39.29 7.62
N ARG A 186 5.60 38.98 8.79
CA ARG A 186 4.86 37.75 9.11
C ARG A 186 3.54 37.56 8.34
N ASP A 187 3.19 38.46 7.43
CA ASP A 187 1.92 38.42 6.71
C ASP A 187 2.08 37.88 5.29
N ASN A 188 1.64 36.63 5.10
CA ASN A 188 1.16 36.03 3.83
C ASN A 188 1.99 36.18 2.53
N LYS A 189 3.22 36.72 2.56
CA LYS A 189 4.11 36.80 1.39
C LYS A 189 4.90 35.51 1.19
N ALA A 190 5.29 35.27 -0.07
CA ALA A 190 5.64 33.96 -0.63
C ALA A 190 6.91 33.33 -0.04
N VAL A 191 6.85 32.82 1.18
CA VAL A 191 7.91 31.99 1.76
C VAL A 191 7.83 30.61 1.12
N VAL A 192 8.86 30.23 0.37
CA VAL A 192 9.07 28.87 -0.15
C VAL A 192 10.14 28.16 0.68
N PRO A 193 10.18 26.82 0.70
CA PRO A 193 11.31 26.08 1.25
C PRO A 193 12.60 26.46 0.50
N ILE A 194 13.61 26.91 1.24
CA ILE A 194 14.97 27.21 0.78
C ILE A 194 15.93 26.62 1.81
N HIS A 195 16.59 25.52 1.43
CA HIS A 195 17.59 24.83 2.22
C HIS A 195 18.53 24.11 1.28
N GLU A 196 19.81 23.94 1.64
CA GLU A 196 20.79 23.27 0.78
C GLU A 196 20.40 21.81 0.49
N ASN A 197 19.85 21.11 1.49
CA ASN A 197 19.39 19.73 1.37
C ASN A 197 17.94 19.54 0.88
N VAL A 198 17.34 20.55 0.24
CA VAL A 198 16.00 20.47 -0.34
C VAL A 198 16.07 20.84 -1.81
N VAL A 199 15.44 20.05 -2.67
CA VAL A 199 15.35 20.36 -4.10
C VAL A 199 14.62 21.68 -4.32
N LYS A 200 15.29 22.62 -4.98
CA LYS A 200 14.77 23.94 -5.33
C LYS A 200 13.87 23.86 -6.57
N ASN A 201 12.62 24.30 -6.40
CA ASN A 201 11.71 24.59 -7.50
C ASN A 201 11.91 26.04 -7.97
N PHE A 202 12.40 26.25 -9.20
CA PHE A 202 12.60 27.59 -9.78
C PHE A 202 11.28 28.22 -10.20
N SER A 203 10.40 27.41 -10.79
CA SER A 203 9.06 27.85 -11.19
C SER A 203 8.09 26.68 -11.13
N ASN A 204 6.81 27.02 -11.06
CA ASN A 204 5.74 26.05 -11.14
C ASN A 204 4.56 26.63 -11.93
N VAL A 205 4.07 25.85 -12.86
CA VAL A 205 2.95 26.19 -13.73
C VAL A 205 1.76 25.34 -13.32
N GLU A 206 0.71 25.98 -12.81
CA GLU A 206 -0.54 25.32 -12.47
C GLU A 206 -1.46 25.25 -13.68
N LEU A 207 -2.01 24.06 -13.97
CA LEU A 207 -2.89 23.82 -15.11
C LEU A 207 -4.34 23.74 -14.64
N TYR A 208 -5.23 24.45 -15.33
CA TYR A 208 -6.65 24.54 -15.04
C TYR A 208 -7.48 24.31 -16.30
N GLN A 209 -8.74 23.90 -16.14
CA GLN A 209 -9.67 23.87 -17.26
C GLN A 209 -10.15 25.29 -17.61
N ILE A 210 -10.30 25.58 -18.90
CA ILE A 210 -10.97 26.81 -19.36
C ILE A 210 -12.39 26.87 -18.77
N GLY A 211 -12.74 28.03 -18.20
CA GLY A 211 -13.99 28.26 -17.46
C GLY A 211 -13.90 27.98 -15.95
N ASP A 212 -12.74 27.57 -15.43
CA ASP A 212 -12.45 27.60 -13.99
C ASP A 212 -11.88 28.98 -13.59
N ASP A 213 -12.71 30.01 -13.67
CA ASP A 213 -12.29 31.42 -13.49
C ASP A 213 -11.73 31.72 -12.09
N ASN A 214 -12.12 30.92 -11.11
CA ASN A 214 -11.69 31.05 -9.71
C ASN A 214 -10.48 30.16 -9.38
N GLU A 215 -9.91 29.43 -10.33
CA GLU A 215 -8.80 28.50 -10.11
C GLU A 215 -9.13 27.50 -8.97
N GLU A 216 -10.38 27.02 -8.94
CA GLU A 216 -10.92 26.15 -7.88
C GLU A 216 -10.31 24.74 -7.91
N ASP A 217 -9.97 24.22 -9.10
CA ASP A 217 -9.53 22.85 -9.29
C ASP A 217 -8.29 22.74 -10.21
N CYS A 218 -7.10 22.74 -9.60
CA CYS A 218 -5.85 22.52 -10.31
C CYS A 218 -5.74 21.06 -10.80
N LEU A 219 -5.57 20.88 -12.11
CA LEU A 219 -5.60 19.57 -12.78
C LEU A 219 -4.21 18.94 -12.91
N GLY A 220 -3.16 19.73 -12.78
CA GLY A 220 -1.77 19.27 -12.86
C GLY A 220 -0.78 20.41 -12.73
N TRP A 221 0.49 20.05 -12.63
CA TRP A 221 1.60 20.98 -12.56
C TRP A 221 2.65 20.69 -13.63
N ILE A 222 3.37 21.74 -14.02
CA ILE A 222 4.68 21.64 -14.65
C ILE A 222 5.66 22.43 -13.78
N THR A 223 6.55 21.72 -13.10
CA THR A 223 7.53 22.31 -12.18
C THR A 223 8.91 22.27 -12.81
N ILE A 224 9.59 23.41 -12.87
CA ILE A 224 11.00 23.50 -13.28
C ILE A 224 11.84 23.46 -12.00
N LEU A 225 12.68 22.44 -11.85
CA LEU A 225 13.46 22.16 -10.66
C LEU A 225 14.96 22.08 -10.96
N GLU A 226 15.78 22.20 -9.92
CA GLU A 226 17.21 21.97 -10.03
C GLU A 226 17.52 20.55 -10.53
N LYS A 227 18.41 20.49 -11.54
CA LYS A 227 18.91 19.23 -12.06
C LYS A 227 19.95 18.68 -11.08
N CYS A 228 19.75 17.43 -10.66
CA CYS A 228 20.69 16.69 -9.82
C CYS A 228 21.39 15.60 -10.65
N ASP A 229 22.52 15.09 -10.16
CA ASP A 229 23.41 14.15 -10.86
C ASP A 229 22.86 12.71 -10.83
N GLY A 230 22.21 12.33 -9.73
CA GLY A 230 21.70 10.98 -9.50
C GLY A 230 20.85 10.88 -8.24
N ASN A 231 20.45 9.65 -7.89
CA ASN A 231 19.72 9.36 -6.64
C ASN A 231 20.49 8.35 -5.78
N ILE A 232 20.31 8.44 -4.46
CA ILE A 232 21.02 7.64 -3.47
C ILE A 232 20.80 6.13 -3.67
N ARG A 233 19.63 5.70 -4.17
CA ARG A 233 19.41 4.26 -4.43
C ARG A 233 20.39 3.73 -5.46
N THR A 234 20.57 4.43 -6.58
CA THR A 234 21.50 4.00 -7.64
C THR A 234 22.93 3.95 -7.11
N GLU A 235 23.36 4.97 -6.36
CA GLU A 235 24.71 5.03 -5.80
C GLU A 235 24.97 3.89 -4.80
N LEU A 236 24.05 3.64 -3.87
CA LEU A 236 24.18 2.53 -2.91
C LEU A 236 24.20 1.15 -3.59
N LYS A 237 23.45 0.98 -4.68
CA LYS A 237 23.42 -0.28 -5.44
C LYS A 237 24.69 -0.51 -6.25
N ASN A 238 25.30 0.56 -6.74
CA ASN A 238 26.57 0.50 -7.45
C ASN A 238 27.77 0.41 -6.49
N GLU A 239 27.51 0.45 -5.18
CA GLU A 239 28.53 0.46 -4.13
C GLU A 239 29.56 1.59 -4.32
N SER A 240 29.12 2.73 -4.88
CA SER A 240 29.99 3.87 -5.22
C SER A 240 30.33 4.75 -4.03
N LEU A 241 29.55 4.67 -2.94
CA LEU A 241 29.68 5.53 -1.76
C LEU A 241 30.43 4.84 -0.63
N ASP A 242 31.45 5.51 -0.09
CA ASP A 242 32.14 5.08 1.12
C ASP A 242 31.35 5.41 2.41
N LEU A 243 31.87 4.98 3.56
CA LEU A 243 31.19 5.16 4.84
C LEU A 243 31.04 6.64 5.23
N GLU A 244 32.05 7.46 5.01
CA GLU A 244 32.02 8.87 5.43
C GLU A 244 31.06 9.67 4.56
N GLU A 245 30.99 9.36 3.26
CA GLU A 245 29.96 9.88 2.36
C GLU A 245 28.56 9.46 2.82
N ARG A 246 28.35 8.18 3.16
CA ARG A 246 27.07 7.68 3.68
C ARG A 246 26.65 8.35 4.99
N LYS A 247 27.61 8.63 5.87
CA LYS A 247 27.36 9.36 7.12
C LYS A 247 26.96 10.80 6.85
N LYS A 248 27.70 11.47 5.97
CA LYS A 248 27.39 12.84 5.52
C LYS A 248 25.97 12.92 4.96
N ILE A 249 25.60 11.98 4.08
CA ILE A 249 24.24 11.87 3.53
C ILE A 249 23.19 11.76 4.64
N ALA A 250 23.40 10.90 5.64
CA ALA A 250 22.45 10.74 6.73
C ALA A 250 22.28 12.03 7.57
N ILE A 251 23.37 12.75 7.85
CA ILE A 251 23.34 14.04 8.56
C ILE A 251 22.57 15.08 7.74
N GLU A 252 22.92 15.22 6.46
CA GLU A 252 22.26 16.16 5.52
C GLU A 252 20.76 15.89 5.36
N LEU A 253 20.36 14.61 5.37
CA LEU A 253 18.94 14.23 5.35
C LEU A 253 18.22 14.62 6.65
N ASP A 254 18.84 14.40 7.80
CA ASP A 254 18.27 14.78 9.10
C ASP A 254 18.11 16.31 9.20
N GLU A 255 19.12 17.08 8.77
CA GLU A 255 19.06 18.54 8.68
C GLU A 255 17.95 19.02 7.73
N GLY A 256 17.85 18.41 6.54
CA GLY A 256 16.80 18.72 5.57
C GLY A 256 15.38 18.41 6.08
N PHE A 257 15.18 17.26 6.73
CA PHE A 257 13.88 16.91 7.30
C PHE A 257 13.52 17.78 8.50
N ASP A 258 14.48 18.13 9.36
CA ASP A 258 14.29 19.07 10.46
C ASP A 258 13.90 20.46 9.95
N TYR A 259 14.56 20.94 8.91
CA TYR A 259 14.18 22.17 8.24
C TYR A 259 12.74 22.12 7.71
N LEU A 260 12.39 21.07 6.94
CA LEU A 260 11.05 20.90 6.39
C LEU A 260 9.99 20.91 7.50
N ASN A 261 10.22 20.18 8.60
CA ASN A 261 9.33 20.17 9.76
C ASN A 261 9.20 21.56 10.41
N LYS A 262 10.30 22.31 10.58
CA LYS A 262 10.30 23.69 11.12
C LYS A 262 9.50 24.65 10.25
N VAL A 263 9.52 24.48 8.93
CA VAL A 263 8.71 25.27 8.00
C VAL A 263 7.29 24.72 7.82
N GLY A 264 6.95 23.62 8.51
CA GLY A 264 5.61 23.05 8.60
C GLY A 264 5.24 22.09 7.46
N ILE A 265 6.23 21.48 6.82
CA ILE A 265 6.09 20.40 5.84
C ILE A 265 6.62 19.10 6.46
N SER A 266 5.77 18.08 6.57
CA SER A 266 6.18 16.74 6.95
C SER A 266 6.19 15.84 5.71
N HIS A 267 7.38 15.34 5.36
CA HIS A 267 7.58 14.49 4.19
C HIS A 267 7.23 13.02 4.50
N HIS A 268 6.29 12.44 3.75
CA HIS A 268 5.78 11.08 3.97
C HIS A 268 6.25 10.05 2.92
N ASP A 269 7.12 10.43 1.97
CA ASP A 269 7.71 9.46 1.03
C ASP A 269 9.23 9.43 1.16
N ARG A 270 9.72 9.08 2.36
CA ARG A 270 11.14 9.06 2.72
C ARG A 270 11.82 7.78 2.23
N LYS A 271 12.15 7.74 0.95
CA LYS A 271 12.81 6.62 0.26
C LYS A 271 14.04 7.08 -0.50
N LEU A 272 14.94 6.15 -0.79
CA LEU A 272 16.24 6.41 -1.38
C LEU A 272 16.17 7.05 -2.79
N GLU A 273 15.11 6.80 -3.56
CA GLU A 273 14.87 7.46 -4.85
C GLU A 273 14.55 8.94 -4.74
N ASN A 274 14.00 9.36 -3.60
CA ASN A 274 13.61 10.75 -3.35
C ASN A 274 14.76 11.55 -2.71
N PHE A 275 15.95 10.96 -2.60
CA PHE A 275 17.17 11.61 -2.14
C PHE A 275 18.12 11.69 -3.33
N LEU A 276 18.38 12.92 -3.78
CA LEU A 276 19.19 13.20 -4.96
C LEU A 276 20.57 13.72 -4.55
N MET A 277 21.54 13.61 -5.45
CA MET A 277 22.89 14.15 -5.26
C MET A 277 23.15 15.32 -6.20
N LEU A 278 23.68 16.42 -5.69
CA LEU A 278 24.18 17.54 -6.49
C LEU A 278 25.52 18.01 -5.94
N GLY A 279 26.61 17.79 -6.68
CA GLY A 279 27.93 18.29 -6.29
C GLY A 279 28.37 17.84 -4.88
N GLY A 280 28.04 16.60 -4.50
CA GLY A 280 28.35 16.04 -3.18
C GLY A 280 27.42 16.48 -2.04
N ILE A 281 26.33 17.20 -2.33
CA ILE A 281 25.28 17.58 -1.37
C ILE A 281 24.03 16.74 -1.64
N THR A 282 23.46 16.15 -0.58
CA THR A 282 22.21 15.39 -0.64
C THR A 282 21.01 16.33 -0.62
N LYS A 283 20.03 16.09 -1.50
CA LYS A 283 18.81 16.88 -1.65
C LYS A 283 17.54 16.05 -1.58
N ILE A 284 16.60 16.45 -0.73
CA ILE A 284 15.28 15.84 -0.60
C ILE A 284 14.37 16.36 -1.72
N CYS A 285 13.73 15.44 -2.45
CA CYS A 285 12.82 15.74 -3.55
C CYS A 285 11.47 15.03 -3.40
N ASP A 286 10.60 15.24 -4.39
CA ASP A 286 9.25 14.66 -4.50
C ASP A 286 8.26 14.99 -3.36
N PHE A 287 7.76 16.22 -3.39
CA PHE A 287 6.71 16.70 -2.49
C PHE A 287 5.28 16.23 -2.86
N GLY A 288 5.13 15.16 -3.64
CA GLY A 288 3.84 14.60 -4.03
C GLY A 288 3.04 14.02 -2.86
N LEU A 289 3.71 13.66 -1.76
CA LEU A 289 3.12 13.02 -0.59
C LEU A 289 3.64 13.67 0.70
N VAL A 290 3.09 14.84 1.02
CA VAL A 290 3.43 15.62 2.20
C VAL A 290 2.21 16.00 3.03
N GLN A 291 2.43 16.24 4.31
CA GLN A 291 1.49 16.95 5.17
C GLN A 291 1.96 18.39 5.37
N GLU A 292 1.08 19.36 5.12
CA GLU A 292 1.32 20.79 5.23
C GLU A 292 0.50 21.37 6.39
N ASN A 293 1.17 21.98 7.37
CA ASN A 293 0.57 22.40 8.63
C ASN A 293 0.29 23.91 8.73
N THR A 294 0.77 24.71 7.78
CA THR A 294 0.80 26.19 7.86
C THR A 294 -0.28 26.90 7.03
N CYS A 295 -0.96 26.20 6.13
CA CYS A 295 -1.85 26.76 5.10
C CYS A 295 -1.18 27.65 4.04
N ARG A 296 0.15 27.74 4.00
CA ARG A 296 0.85 28.71 3.13
C ARG A 296 0.49 28.51 1.66
N LYS A 297 -0.01 29.56 1.02
CA LYS A 297 -0.40 29.52 -0.40
C LYS A 297 0.81 29.31 -1.31
N SER A 298 1.96 29.89 -0.94
CA SER A 298 3.22 29.76 -1.68
C SER A 298 3.69 28.32 -1.86
N TYR A 299 3.48 27.45 -0.87
CA TYR A 299 3.84 26.02 -0.99
C TYR A 299 3.05 25.32 -2.10
N ARG A 300 1.78 25.69 -2.27
CA ARG A 300 0.94 25.18 -3.36
C ARG A 300 1.35 25.76 -4.70
N GLN A 301 1.49 27.07 -4.74
CA GLN A 301 1.87 27.81 -5.95
C GLN A 301 3.21 27.36 -6.51
N MET A 302 4.18 27.02 -5.64
CA MET A 302 5.54 26.64 -6.03
C MET A 302 5.78 25.12 -6.05
N GLY A 303 4.72 24.30 -6.03
CA GLY A 303 4.84 22.86 -6.27
C GLY A 303 5.40 22.03 -5.09
N TYR A 304 5.34 22.55 -3.86
CA TYR A 304 5.79 21.85 -2.63
C TYR A 304 4.65 21.18 -1.85
N CYS A 305 3.38 21.49 -2.13
CA CYS A 305 2.24 20.79 -1.53
C CYS A 305 1.01 20.92 -2.40
N ARG A 306 0.29 19.83 -2.67
CA ARG A 306 -0.91 19.88 -3.50
C ARG A 306 -2.07 20.55 -2.74
N ARG A 307 -3.02 21.13 -3.48
CA ARG A 307 -4.27 21.64 -2.88
C ARG A 307 -5.14 20.48 -2.38
N GLY A 308 -5.87 20.73 -1.30
CA GLY A 308 -6.91 19.84 -0.77
C GLY A 308 -6.66 19.43 0.68
N SER A 309 -7.73 19.19 1.43
CA SER A 309 -7.63 18.82 2.85
C SER A 309 -6.90 17.50 3.09
N LYS A 310 -6.77 16.65 2.07
CA LYS A 310 -5.95 15.44 2.07
C LYS A 310 -4.51 15.71 2.51
N PHE A 311 -3.91 16.80 2.03
CA PHE A 311 -2.52 17.15 2.30
C PHE A 311 -2.33 17.96 3.57
N ARG A 312 -3.40 18.18 4.33
CA ARG A 312 -3.40 18.89 5.62
C ARG A 312 -3.51 17.94 6.81
N TYR A 313 -3.69 16.66 6.56
CA TYR A 313 -3.87 15.64 7.60
C TYR A 313 -3.18 14.34 7.19
N GLY A 314 -2.12 13.94 7.89
CA GLY A 314 -1.33 12.75 7.54
C GLY A 314 -2.16 11.47 7.41
N ARG A 315 -3.21 11.30 8.23
CA ARG A 315 -4.12 10.14 8.13
C ARG A 315 -4.97 10.13 6.86
N ALA A 316 -5.03 11.21 6.08
CA ALA A 316 -5.82 11.29 4.84
C ALA A 316 -5.00 10.96 3.58
N LEU A 317 -3.67 10.89 3.68
CA LEU A 317 -2.76 10.65 2.54
C LEU A 317 -2.97 9.26 1.91
N PHE A 318 -3.15 8.23 2.75
CA PHE A 318 -3.47 6.84 2.35
C PHE A 318 -2.65 6.35 1.15
N SER A 319 -1.36 6.66 1.11
CA SER A 319 -0.44 6.23 0.06
C SER A 319 0.92 6.00 0.68
N GLY A 320 1.77 5.17 0.08
CA GLY A 320 3.11 4.93 0.61
C GLY A 320 3.93 4.00 -0.27
N SER A 321 5.22 3.89 0.04
CA SER A 321 6.19 3.05 -0.66
C SER A 321 6.48 1.79 0.18
N PRO A 322 6.36 0.58 -0.37
CA PRO A 322 6.75 -0.65 0.32
C PRO A 322 8.16 -0.53 0.90
N ALA A 323 8.40 -1.11 2.08
CA ALA A 323 9.65 -1.05 2.83
C ALA A 323 10.03 0.32 3.42
N PHE A 324 9.44 1.44 2.99
CA PHE A 324 9.85 2.78 3.43
C PHE A 324 8.74 3.58 4.12
N SER A 325 7.48 3.17 3.96
CA SER A 325 6.35 3.84 4.62
C SER A 325 6.07 3.33 6.02
N ASP A 326 5.59 4.25 6.85
CA ASP A 326 5.24 3.99 8.23
C ASP A 326 3.77 3.52 8.42
N GLN A 327 3.44 2.99 9.59
CA GLN A 327 2.08 2.50 9.88
C GLN A 327 1.04 3.62 9.95
N TYR A 328 1.46 4.82 10.36
CA TYR A 328 0.58 5.97 10.58
C TYR A 328 0.04 6.50 9.27
N GLN A 329 0.90 6.66 8.29
CA GLN A 329 0.59 7.02 6.92
C GLN A 329 -0.29 5.97 6.23
N LEU A 330 0.01 4.67 6.42
CA LEU A 330 -0.65 3.59 5.68
C LEU A 330 -2.02 3.21 6.25
N THR A 331 -2.16 3.22 7.58
CA THR A 331 -3.37 2.69 8.26
C THR A 331 -3.96 3.61 9.32
N GLY A 332 -3.34 4.77 9.58
CA GLY A 332 -3.72 5.71 10.64
C GLY A 332 -3.27 5.31 12.05
N ASN A 333 -2.44 4.27 12.16
CA ASN A 333 -2.02 3.58 13.38
C ASN A 333 -0.62 4.01 13.86
N TYR A 334 -0.16 3.56 15.02
CA TYR A 334 1.17 3.97 15.53
C TYR A 334 2.29 3.10 14.97
N GLY A 335 3.40 3.73 14.57
CA GLY A 335 4.62 3.05 14.14
C GLY A 335 5.38 3.94 13.16
N TYR A 336 6.70 4.06 13.36
CA TYR A 336 7.60 4.85 12.53
C TYR A 336 8.78 3.97 12.10
N SER A 337 9.22 4.10 10.85
CA SER A 337 10.40 3.41 10.35
C SER A 337 11.22 4.32 9.44
N SER A 338 12.44 4.66 9.85
CA SER A 338 13.46 5.31 8.99
C SER A 338 14.29 4.26 8.26
N ASN A 339 13.65 3.35 7.51
CA ASN A 339 14.38 2.21 6.93
C ASN A 339 15.52 2.63 6.00
N TYR A 340 15.42 3.80 5.34
CA TYR A 340 16.49 4.36 4.52
C TYR A 340 17.83 4.50 5.25
N PHE A 341 17.81 4.76 6.56
CA PHE A 341 19.04 4.88 7.37
C PHE A 341 19.81 3.57 7.42
N HIS A 342 19.11 2.44 7.53
CA HIS A 342 19.74 1.12 7.50
C HIS A 342 20.41 0.83 6.14
N PHE A 343 19.81 1.31 5.04
CA PHE A 343 20.42 1.19 3.71
C PHE A 343 21.67 2.06 3.53
N LEU A 344 21.78 3.18 4.24
CA LEU A 344 22.99 4.00 4.21
C LEU A 344 24.15 3.30 4.91
N MET A 345 23.92 2.67 6.06
CA MET A 345 25.01 2.13 6.89
C MET A 345 25.41 0.68 6.58
N CYS A 346 24.57 -0.04 5.83
CA CYS A 346 24.81 -1.42 5.42
C CYS A 346 25.11 -1.50 3.92
N ASP A 347 25.73 -2.60 3.48
CA ASP A 347 25.66 -2.94 2.06
C ASP A 347 24.21 -3.26 1.65
N TRP A 348 23.95 -3.25 0.35
CA TRP A 348 22.59 -3.36 -0.19
C TRP A 348 21.89 -4.67 0.23
N LYS A 349 22.56 -5.82 0.12
CA LYS A 349 21.97 -7.13 0.45
C LYS A 349 21.80 -7.33 1.95
N THR A 350 22.76 -6.84 2.72
CA THR A 350 22.75 -6.86 4.19
C THR A 350 21.58 -6.06 4.73
N SER A 351 21.29 -4.89 4.16
CA SER A 351 20.13 -4.07 4.52
C SER A 351 18.82 -4.86 4.47
N TRP A 352 18.56 -5.52 3.35
CA TRP A 352 17.37 -6.35 3.16
C TRP A 352 17.35 -7.54 4.13
N SER A 353 18.50 -8.19 4.33
CA SER A 353 18.61 -9.35 5.22
C SER A 353 18.34 -8.96 6.68
N LEU A 354 18.96 -7.90 7.19
CA LEU A 354 18.77 -7.45 8.57
C LEU A 354 17.33 -6.98 8.85
N LEU A 355 16.65 -6.43 7.84
CA LEU A 355 15.25 -5.99 7.95
C LEU A 355 14.25 -7.15 7.86
N TYR A 356 14.43 -8.09 6.93
CA TYR A 356 13.38 -9.03 6.54
C TYR A 356 13.74 -10.51 6.66
N ARG A 357 15.01 -10.88 6.84
CA ARG A 357 15.40 -12.27 7.13
C ARG A 357 15.13 -12.56 8.60
N PRO A 358 14.30 -13.56 8.92
CA PRO A 358 14.18 -14.07 10.27
C PRO A 358 15.54 -14.57 10.77
N ILE A 359 15.91 -14.21 11.99
CA ILE A 359 17.15 -14.66 12.62
C ILE A 359 16.86 -15.16 14.03
N ASP A 360 17.55 -16.21 14.44
CA ASP A 360 17.51 -16.68 15.82
C ASP A 360 18.52 -15.94 16.70
N GLU A 361 18.48 -16.21 18.02
CA GLU A 361 19.35 -15.53 18.99
C GLU A 361 20.83 -15.90 18.84
N THR A 362 21.12 -17.10 18.35
CA THR A 362 22.50 -17.57 18.12
C THR A 362 23.10 -16.83 16.92
N GLU A 363 22.34 -16.73 15.83
CA GLU A 363 22.71 -15.96 14.65
C GLU A 363 22.81 -14.47 14.98
N ARG A 364 21.89 -13.93 15.79
CA ARG A 364 21.97 -12.55 16.27
C ARG A 364 23.30 -12.27 16.97
N ASN A 365 23.71 -13.12 17.91
CA ASN A 365 24.98 -12.93 18.62
C ASN A 365 26.18 -12.98 17.67
N LYS A 366 26.18 -13.90 16.69
CA LYS A 366 27.22 -13.94 15.65
C LYS A 366 27.25 -12.66 14.80
N ILE A 367 26.10 -12.11 14.43
CA ILE A 367 26.02 -10.84 13.69
C ILE A 367 26.58 -9.70 14.54
N ILE A 368 26.21 -9.64 15.82
CA ILE A 368 26.72 -8.63 16.77
C ILE A 368 28.25 -8.71 16.86
N GLU A 369 28.81 -9.91 17.01
CA GLU A 369 30.26 -10.15 17.10
C GLU A 369 30.98 -9.80 15.80
N ASN A 370 30.50 -10.31 14.66
CA ASN A 370 31.15 -10.14 13.35
C ASN A 370 31.08 -8.70 12.84
N CYS A 371 29.93 -8.04 13.05
CA CYS A 371 29.68 -6.70 12.55
C CYS A 371 30.01 -5.61 13.61
N ASN A 372 30.30 -5.99 14.86
CA ASN A 372 30.49 -5.09 16.01
C ASN A 372 29.31 -4.13 16.23
N ILE A 373 28.08 -4.66 16.09
CA ILE A 373 26.84 -3.89 16.20
C ILE A 373 26.20 -4.15 17.56
N ARG A 374 26.37 -3.27 18.55
CA ARG A 374 25.74 -3.45 19.87
C ARG A 374 24.28 -3.00 19.90
N ASP A 375 23.96 -1.88 19.27
CA ASP A 375 22.58 -1.42 19.04
C ASP A 375 22.58 -0.44 17.86
N PHE A 376 21.89 -0.79 16.76
CA PHE A 376 21.86 0.00 15.52
C PHE A 376 20.41 0.27 15.11
N LYS A 377 19.68 0.95 16.00
CA LYS A 377 18.28 1.33 15.80
C LYS A 377 18.05 2.84 15.80
N ASP A 378 19.06 3.62 16.14
CA ASP A 378 18.95 5.08 16.31
C ASP A 378 19.98 5.81 15.45
N HIS A 379 19.53 6.90 14.82
CA HIS A 379 20.35 7.85 14.07
C HIS A 379 21.46 8.46 14.95
N SER A 380 21.21 8.59 16.26
CA SER A 380 22.20 9.11 17.23
C SER A 380 23.50 8.29 17.28
N MET A 381 23.49 7.04 16.78
CA MET A 381 24.63 6.13 16.79
C MET A 381 25.51 6.24 15.55
N ILE A 382 25.22 7.16 14.62
CA ILE A 382 25.94 7.30 13.34
C ILE A 382 27.46 7.42 13.52
N ASN A 383 27.91 8.17 14.52
CA ASN A 383 29.34 8.38 14.80
C ASN A 383 30.04 7.14 15.37
N ASN A 384 29.28 6.17 15.90
CA ASN A 384 29.82 4.93 16.44
C ASN A 384 30.08 3.87 15.36
N ILE A 385 29.60 4.10 14.14
CA ILE A 385 29.76 3.18 13.01
C ILE A 385 31.11 3.45 12.36
N THR A 386 32.01 2.47 12.41
CA THR A 386 33.39 2.61 11.91
C THR A 386 33.64 1.90 10.58
N LYS A 387 32.71 1.05 10.14
CA LYS A 387 32.75 0.33 8.86
C LYS A 387 31.35 0.15 8.29
N ILE A 388 31.23 0.03 6.97
CA ILE A 388 29.98 -0.41 6.32
C ILE A 388 29.64 -1.80 6.86
N ILE A 389 28.39 -1.97 7.31
CA ILE A 389 27.92 -3.23 7.86
C ILE A 389 27.65 -4.21 6.72
N SER A 390 28.34 -5.35 6.77
CA SER A 390 28.20 -6.41 5.77
C SER A 390 28.12 -7.80 6.41
N LEU A 391 27.19 -8.61 5.92
CA LEU A 391 27.02 -10.01 6.27
C LEU A 391 27.59 -10.89 5.15
N GLN A 392 28.49 -11.81 5.50
CA GLN A 392 29.12 -12.73 4.54
C GLN A 392 28.14 -13.75 3.94
N ASP A 393 27.12 -14.16 4.70
CA ASP A 393 26.13 -15.19 4.29
C ASP A 393 24.76 -14.59 3.91
N CYS A 394 24.74 -13.51 3.13
CA CYS A 394 23.50 -12.93 2.62
C CYS A 394 22.86 -13.85 1.56
N SER A 395 21.66 -14.36 1.84
CA SER A 395 20.88 -15.11 0.85
C SER A 395 20.12 -14.16 -0.08
N ASP A 396 20.22 -14.38 -1.39
CA ASP A 396 19.42 -13.65 -2.38
C ASP A 396 17.90 -13.85 -2.19
N LYS A 397 17.48 -14.87 -1.43
CA LYS A 397 16.07 -15.15 -1.10
C LYS A 397 15.36 -13.96 -0.45
N PHE A 398 16.08 -13.14 0.32
CA PHE A 398 15.53 -11.99 1.03
C PHE A 398 15.94 -10.64 0.42
N CYS A 399 16.71 -10.64 -0.68
CA CYS A 399 17.02 -9.42 -1.42
C CYS A 399 15.79 -9.03 -2.25
N LEU A 400 14.90 -8.23 -1.66
CA LEU A 400 13.66 -7.78 -2.29
C LEU A 400 13.95 -6.56 -3.19
N ASP A 401 14.81 -6.74 -4.19
CA ASP A 401 15.28 -5.65 -5.06
C ASP A 401 14.50 -5.59 -6.39
N ASP A 402 13.20 -5.34 -6.29
CA ASP A 402 12.34 -5.04 -7.44
C ASP A 402 12.26 -3.51 -7.64
N PRO A 403 12.54 -2.96 -8.84
CA PRO A 403 12.41 -1.53 -9.12
C PRO A 403 11.02 -0.92 -8.84
N ASN A 404 9.99 -1.75 -8.71
CA ASN A 404 8.62 -1.32 -8.41
C ASN A 404 8.26 -1.47 -6.92
N LEU A 405 9.16 -2.00 -6.08
CA LEU A 405 8.97 -2.01 -4.63
C LEU A 405 9.06 -0.62 -4.02
N THR A 406 9.74 0.30 -4.69
CA THR A 406 9.94 1.67 -4.20
C THR A 406 8.99 2.67 -4.87
N LYS A 407 8.08 2.20 -5.73
CA LYS A 407 7.02 3.03 -6.29
C LYS A 407 5.93 3.26 -5.25
N SER A 408 5.57 4.52 -5.06
CA SER A 408 4.52 4.93 -4.12
C SER A 408 3.17 4.45 -4.65
N CYS A 409 2.39 3.80 -3.79
CA CYS A 409 1.12 3.18 -4.15
C CYS A 409 -0.04 3.81 -3.36
N GLN A 410 -1.14 4.12 -4.04
CA GLN A 410 -2.36 4.57 -3.36
C GLN A 410 -3.08 3.37 -2.71
N MET A 411 -3.40 3.46 -1.42
CA MET A 411 -4.08 2.40 -0.68
C MET A 411 -5.53 2.19 -1.13
N SER A 412 -6.14 3.19 -1.76
CA SER A 412 -7.45 3.08 -2.43
C SER A 412 -7.45 2.04 -3.55
N ASN A 413 -6.32 1.83 -4.25
CA ASN A 413 -6.16 0.79 -5.26
C ASN A 413 -6.17 -0.60 -4.62
N LEU A 414 -5.42 -0.76 -3.52
CA LEU A 414 -5.47 -1.93 -2.64
C LEU A 414 -6.92 -2.22 -2.23
N LYS A 415 -7.65 -1.22 -1.72
CA LYS A 415 -9.08 -1.35 -1.30
C LYS A 415 -10.04 -1.69 -2.46
N GLN A 416 -9.77 -1.24 -3.68
CA GLN A 416 -10.59 -1.55 -4.86
C GLN A 416 -10.41 -2.97 -5.34
N GLN A 417 -9.15 -3.39 -5.49
CA GLN A 417 -8.85 -4.78 -5.80
C GLN A 417 -9.43 -5.65 -4.67
N MET A 418 -9.33 -5.21 -3.40
CA MET A 418 -9.99 -5.82 -2.25
C MET A 418 -11.51 -5.80 -2.27
N THR A 419 -12.23 -4.81 -2.80
CA THR A 419 -13.70 -4.87 -2.87
C THR A 419 -14.17 -6.01 -3.78
N LYS A 420 -13.36 -6.36 -4.79
CA LYS A 420 -13.54 -7.61 -5.55
C LYS A 420 -13.33 -8.87 -4.70
N TYR A 421 -12.64 -8.77 -3.56
CA TYR A 421 -12.38 -9.82 -2.56
C TYR A 421 -13.20 -9.70 -1.25
N ILE A 422 -13.78 -8.57 -0.86
CA ILE A 422 -14.43 -8.34 0.46
C ILE A 422 -15.85 -8.93 0.51
N ASN A 423 -16.47 -9.19 -0.63
CA ASN A 423 -17.63 -10.08 -0.70
C ASN A 423 -17.26 -11.56 -0.43
N PHE A 424 -16.03 -11.82 0.02
CA PHE A 424 -15.51 -13.11 0.42
C PHE A 424 -15.32 -13.13 1.93
N ASP A 425 -16.44 -13.25 2.66
CA ASP A 425 -16.39 -14.26 3.71
C ASP A 425 -15.95 -15.58 3.05
N PHE A 426 -15.29 -16.44 3.82
CA PHE A 426 -14.73 -17.71 3.35
C PHE A 426 -15.64 -18.49 2.37
N THR A 427 -16.97 -18.30 2.45
CA THR A 427 -18.02 -18.74 1.52
C THR A 427 -17.83 -18.43 0.02
N SER A 428 -17.09 -17.39 -0.37
CA SER A 428 -17.04 -16.91 -1.78
C SER A 428 -15.75 -17.23 -2.54
N LEU A 429 -14.76 -17.87 -1.90
CA LEU A 429 -13.41 -18.18 -2.43
C LEU A 429 -13.39 -18.74 -3.86
N THR A 430 -14.46 -19.38 -4.31
CA THR A 430 -14.53 -20.16 -5.55
C THR A 430 -14.96 -19.41 -6.80
N LYS A 431 -15.58 -18.23 -6.70
CA LYS A 431 -16.02 -17.51 -7.92
C LYS A 431 -14.85 -16.97 -8.74
N ASN A 432 -13.68 -16.79 -8.13
CA ASN A 432 -12.50 -16.17 -8.74
C ASN A 432 -11.17 -16.88 -8.37
N VAL A 433 -11.15 -18.21 -8.19
CA VAL A 433 -9.86 -18.94 -8.06
C VAL A 433 -9.16 -18.92 -9.42
N PHE A 434 -8.48 -17.81 -9.67
CA PHE A 434 -7.46 -17.70 -10.68
C PHE A 434 -6.32 -18.65 -10.32
N ASP A 435 -5.62 -19.18 -11.33
CA ASP A 435 -4.45 -20.05 -11.15
C ASP A 435 -3.29 -19.24 -10.55
N GLN A 436 -3.40 -19.00 -9.24
CA GLN A 436 -2.54 -18.12 -8.46
C GLN A 436 -1.77 -18.91 -7.40
N LYS A 437 -1.50 -20.20 -7.62
CA LYS A 437 -0.77 -21.03 -6.63
C LYS A 437 0.59 -20.44 -6.20
N SER A 438 1.12 -19.44 -6.93
CA SER A 438 2.36 -18.73 -6.60
C SER A 438 2.32 -17.24 -6.97
N SER A 439 1.14 -16.61 -7.03
CA SER A 439 1.06 -15.16 -7.33
C SER A 439 1.59 -14.31 -6.17
N ASN A 440 1.95 -13.07 -6.47
CA ASN A 440 2.52 -12.14 -5.50
C ASN A 440 1.64 -11.96 -4.23
N LEU A 441 0.31 -11.99 -4.36
CA LEU A 441 -0.62 -11.70 -3.27
C LEU A 441 -1.43 -12.87 -2.70
N CYS A 442 -1.47 -14.05 -3.34
CA CYS A 442 -2.30 -15.15 -2.85
C CYS A 442 -1.94 -15.56 -1.41
N VAL A 443 -0.65 -15.59 -1.12
CA VAL A 443 -0.08 -15.93 0.20
C VAL A 443 -0.43 -14.83 1.22
N PRO A 444 -0.10 -13.54 1.01
CA PRO A 444 -0.50 -12.44 1.91
C PRO A 444 -2.00 -12.40 2.20
N ILE A 445 -2.86 -12.53 1.18
CA ILE A 445 -4.32 -12.54 1.34
C ILE A 445 -4.76 -13.71 2.23
N SER A 446 -4.24 -14.92 1.97
CA SER A 446 -4.58 -16.12 2.75
C SER A 446 -4.16 -15.97 4.21
N VAL A 447 -2.97 -15.43 4.44
CA VAL A 447 -2.44 -15.20 5.79
C VAL A 447 -3.20 -14.07 6.50
N THR A 448 -3.59 -13.00 5.80
CA THR A 448 -4.49 -11.98 6.35
C THR A 448 -5.82 -12.58 6.79
N ALA A 449 -6.43 -13.43 5.96
CA ALA A 449 -7.70 -14.08 6.29
C ALA A 449 -7.56 -14.94 7.57
N LEU A 450 -6.46 -15.69 7.68
CA LEU A 450 -6.13 -16.48 8.86
C LEU A 450 -5.97 -15.60 10.12
N LEU A 451 -5.14 -14.56 10.05
CA LEU A 451 -4.93 -13.66 11.19
C LEU A 451 -6.22 -12.98 11.63
N ARG A 452 -7.04 -12.53 10.68
CA ARG A 452 -8.34 -11.93 10.97
C ARG A 452 -9.29 -12.93 11.63
N PHE A 453 -9.31 -14.17 11.16
CA PHE A 453 -10.10 -15.24 11.79
C PHE A 453 -9.64 -15.47 13.23
N ALA A 454 -8.33 -15.55 13.47
CA ALA A 454 -7.78 -15.72 14.80
C ALA A 454 -8.18 -14.56 15.74
N ILE A 455 -7.99 -13.31 15.30
CA ILE A 455 -8.35 -12.11 16.09
C ILE A 455 -9.86 -12.07 16.37
N LYS A 456 -10.71 -12.38 15.39
CA LYS A 456 -12.18 -12.37 15.57
C LYS A 456 -12.67 -13.41 16.57
N ASN A 457 -11.98 -14.55 16.67
CA ASN A 457 -12.35 -15.64 17.58
C ASN A 457 -11.57 -15.60 18.91
N ASP A 458 -10.73 -14.59 19.12
CA ASP A 458 -10.10 -14.34 20.41
C ASP A 458 -11.15 -13.80 21.39
N LEU A 459 -11.58 -14.66 22.32
CA LEU A 459 -12.59 -14.32 23.33
C LEU A 459 -12.16 -13.18 24.27
N ALA A 460 -10.86 -12.86 24.32
CA ALA A 460 -10.32 -11.78 25.16
C ALA A 460 -10.21 -10.44 24.45
N PHE A 461 -10.54 -10.37 23.15
CA PHE A 461 -10.36 -9.17 22.34
C PHE A 461 -11.60 -8.80 21.55
N ASP A 462 -12.04 -7.55 21.68
CA ASP A 462 -13.17 -7.00 20.93
C ASP A 462 -12.73 -5.79 20.10
N ASP A 463 -12.67 -6.00 18.77
CA ASP A 463 -12.32 -4.96 17.79
C ASP A 463 -13.50 -4.00 17.50
N LYS A 464 -14.11 -3.42 18.53
CA LYS A 464 -15.22 -2.46 18.39
C LYS A 464 -14.89 -1.29 17.46
N ARG A 465 -13.62 -0.89 17.38
CA ARG A 465 -13.14 0.26 16.60
C ARG A 465 -12.73 -0.11 15.17
N LYS A 466 -12.81 -1.39 14.76
CA LYS A 466 -12.40 -1.86 13.43
C LYS A 466 -10.97 -1.44 13.09
N ASN A 467 -10.05 -1.63 14.03
CA ASN A 467 -8.63 -1.33 13.85
C ASN A 467 -7.89 -2.49 13.18
N TYR A 468 -8.46 -3.70 13.18
CA TYR A 468 -7.87 -4.92 12.59
C TYR A 468 -8.72 -5.40 11.41
N THR A 469 -9.03 -4.47 10.51
CA THR A 469 -9.72 -4.80 9.26
C THR A 469 -8.80 -5.55 8.31
N PHE A 470 -9.40 -6.29 7.37
CA PHE A 470 -8.66 -7.07 6.40
C PHE A 470 -7.69 -6.20 5.59
N ASP A 471 -8.12 -5.02 5.15
CA ASP A 471 -7.31 -4.07 4.40
C ASP A 471 -6.11 -3.56 5.20
N LYS A 472 -6.29 -3.23 6.49
CA LYS A 472 -5.19 -2.77 7.34
C LYS A 472 -4.14 -3.86 7.56
N ILE A 473 -4.58 -5.08 7.88
CA ILE A 473 -3.66 -6.21 8.10
C ILE A 473 -2.92 -6.55 6.80
N LEU A 474 -3.61 -6.61 5.66
CA LEU A 474 -2.98 -6.89 4.38
C LEU A 474 -1.96 -5.81 4.01
N THR A 475 -2.32 -4.53 4.15
CA THR A 475 -1.41 -3.40 3.91
C THR A 475 -0.16 -3.51 4.78
N ILE A 476 -0.31 -3.80 6.08
CA ILE A 476 0.85 -4.01 6.97
C ILE A 476 1.71 -5.18 6.49
N LEU A 477 1.09 -6.30 6.08
CA LEU A 477 1.83 -7.45 5.57
C LEU A 477 2.63 -7.12 4.31
N THR A 478 2.01 -6.47 3.32
CA THR A 478 2.59 -6.24 1.99
C THR A 478 3.43 -4.99 1.87
N MET A 479 3.36 -4.06 2.83
CA MET A 479 4.14 -2.81 2.82
C MET A 479 5.24 -2.78 3.88
N ILE A 480 5.07 -3.50 5.00
CA ILE A 480 5.96 -3.39 6.17
C ILE A 480 6.57 -4.75 6.54
N VAL A 481 5.76 -5.76 6.85
CA VAL A 481 6.28 -7.03 7.39
C VAL A 481 7.09 -7.78 6.34
N TYR A 482 6.55 -7.83 5.13
CA TYR A 482 7.15 -8.48 3.99
C TYR A 482 6.81 -7.66 2.74
N PRO A 483 7.57 -6.60 2.44
CA PRO A 483 7.23 -5.66 1.38
C PRO A 483 7.19 -6.36 0.02
N ARG A 484 6.19 -6.01 -0.79
CA ARG A 484 5.93 -6.58 -2.12
C ARG A 484 5.73 -5.51 -3.16
N ARG A 485 6.12 -5.81 -4.42
CA ARG A 485 5.73 -4.98 -5.55
C ARG A 485 4.21 -4.92 -5.57
N MET A 486 3.66 -3.71 -5.55
CA MET A 486 2.20 -3.53 -5.65
C MET A 486 1.77 -3.14 -7.07
N ALA A 487 2.73 -2.90 -7.98
CA ALA A 487 2.45 -2.62 -9.39
C ALA A 487 1.90 -3.87 -10.08
N GLY A 488 0.75 -3.72 -10.74
CA GLY A 488 0.10 -4.82 -11.43
C GLY A 488 -0.46 -5.82 -10.44
N LEU A 489 -1.41 -5.39 -9.59
CA LEU A 489 -2.36 -6.27 -8.91
C LEU A 489 -3.28 -6.96 -9.92
N ASN A 490 -2.66 -7.66 -10.88
CA ASN A 490 -3.35 -8.37 -11.90
C ASN A 490 -3.86 -9.66 -11.27
N LEU A 491 -5.18 -9.73 -11.20
CA LEU A 491 -5.90 -10.90 -10.73
C LEU A 491 -5.63 -12.12 -11.62
N ASN A 492 -5.13 -11.91 -12.85
CA ASN A 492 -4.62 -12.93 -13.76
C ASN A 492 -3.38 -12.41 -14.48
N PRO A 493 -2.17 -12.58 -13.93
CA PRO A 493 -0.98 -12.27 -14.69
C PRO A 493 -1.05 -13.02 -16.03
N LYS A 494 -0.99 -12.31 -17.15
CA LYS A 494 -0.87 -12.97 -18.46
C LYS A 494 0.47 -13.69 -18.49
N LYS A 495 0.60 -14.80 -19.23
CA LYS A 495 1.89 -15.50 -19.43
C LYS A 495 3.02 -14.58 -19.94
N GLU A 496 2.66 -13.45 -20.53
CA GLU A 496 3.54 -12.42 -21.08
C GLU A 496 4.03 -11.40 -20.02
N GLU A 497 3.49 -11.41 -18.79
CA GLU A 497 3.99 -10.54 -17.71
C GLU A 497 5.35 -11.03 -17.24
N LYS A 498 6.38 -10.22 -17.56
CA LYS A 498 7.80 -10.58 -17.40
C LYS A 498 8.31 -10.57 -15.95
N ASP A 499 7.54 -10.03 -14.99
CA ASP A 499 8.04 -9.71 -13.65
C ASP A 499 7.15 -10.32 -12.52
N ASN A 500 7.11 -11.64 -12.39
CA ASN A 500 6.38 -12.30 -11.30
C ASN A 500 7.23 -12.42 -10.03
N GLN A 501 6.83 -11.78 -8.95
CA GLN A 501 7.40 -12.02 -7.62
C GLN A 501 6.79 -13.30 -7.02
N MET A 502 7.51 -14.42 -7.10
CA MET A 502 7.09 -15.69 -6.50
C MET A 502 6.99 -15.56 -4.98
N ASN A 503 5.95 -16.16 -4.40
CA ASN A 503 5.72 -16.10 -2.96
C ASN A 503 5.84 -17.48 -2.32
N ASN A 504 6.70 -17.57 -1.30
CA ASN A 504 6.82 -18.74 -0.45
C ASN A 504 6.04 -18.49 0.85
N VAL A 505 4.98 -19.28 1.04
CA VAL A 505 4.13 -19.24 2.24
C VAL A 505 4.92 -19.44 3.53
N GLU A 506 5.91 -20.32 3.53
CA GLU A 506 6.78 -20.59 4.68
C GLU A 506 7.54 -19.33 5.07
N THR A 507 8.10 -18.60 4.09
CA THR A 507 8.90 -17.40 4.36
C THR A 507 8.06 -16.24 4.91
N LEU A 508 6.83 -16.05 4.43
CA LEU A 508 5.93 -15.06 5.03
C LEU A 508 5.53 -15.45 6.45
N ILE A 509 5.19 -16.73 6.69
CA ILE A 509 4.80 -17.20 8.02
C ILE A 509 5.98 -17.14 9.00
N GLU A 510 7.18 -17.50 8.57
CA GLU A 510 8.42 -17.31 9.33
C GLU A 510 8.57 -15.86 9.75
N ARG A 511 8.47 -14.92 8.81
CA ARG A 511 8.58 -13.49 9.08
C ARG A 511 7.48 -12.98 10.03
N ILE A 512 6.28 -13.57 10.00
CA ILE A 512 5.20 -13.23 10.92
C ILE A 512 5.52 -13.70 12.34
N CYS A 513 6.02 -14.93 12.49
CA CYS A 513 6.26 -15.51 13.80
C CYS A 513 7.61 -15.11 14.42
N GLN A 514 8.62 -14.78 13.62
CA GLN A 514 9.98 -14.53 14.07
C GLN A 514 10.40 -13.07 13.88
N LYS A 515 11.27 -12.61 14.78
CA LYS A 515 11.92 -11.30 14.68
C LYS A 515 13.03 -11.35 13.63
N THR A 516 13.39 -10.19 13.12
CA THR A 516 14.62 -10.00 12.34
C THR A 516 15.65 -9.28 13.20
N PHE A 517 16.80 -8.92 12.63
CA PHE A 517 17.78 -8.16 13.39
C PHE A 517 17.22 -6.79 13.80
N LEU A 518 16.60 -6.09 12.84
CA LEU A 518 16.16 -4.70 12.98
C LEU A 518 14.67 -4.54 13.28
N MET A 519 13.85 -5.57 13.03
CA MET A 519 12.40 -5.46 13.15
C MET A 519 11.80 -6.52 14.08
N GLU A 520 10.72 -6.11 14.76
CA GLU A 520 9.85 -7.01 15.50
C GLU A 520 9.18 -8.04 14.58
N SER A 521 8.62 -9.11 15.18
CA SER A 521 7.89 -10.13 14.43
C SER A 521 6.68 -9.53 13.73
N GLY A 522 6.31 -10.07 12.56
CA GLY A 522 5.16 -9.53 11.82
C GLY A 522 3.86 -9.59 12.61
N TRP A 523 3.69 -10.59 13.47
CA TRP A 523 2.59 -10.65 14.42
C TRP A 523 2.60 -9.48 15.40
N GLU A 524 3.75 -9.16 16.00
CA GLU A 524 3.84 -8.06 16.95
C GLU A 524 3.58 -6.70 16.29
N ILE A 525 4.09 -6.51 15.07
CA ILE A 525 3.84 -5.32 14.23
C ILE A 525 2.34 -5.16 13.97
N ILE A 526 1.63 -6.25 13.62
CA ILE A 526 0.18 -6.24 13.38
C ILE A 526 -0.57 -6.02 14.70
N ARG A 527 -0.18 -6.72 15.77
CA ARG A 527 -0.85 -6.70 17.06
C ARG A 527 -0.79 -5.31 17.69
N THR A 528 0.33 -4.59 17.58
CA THR A 528 0.54 -3.28 18.20
C THR A 528 0.04 -2.09 17.39
N GLN A 529 -0.55 -2.32 16.22
CA GLN A 529 -1.06 -1.24 15.37
C GLN A 529 -2.12 -0.37 16.07
N SER A 530 -2.81 -0.87 17.10
CA SER A 530 -3.82 -0.11 17.84
C SER A 530 -3.50 0.05 19.32
N PHE A 531 -3.96 1.16 19.92
CA PHE A 531 -3.99 1.36 21.37
C PHE A 531 -4.69 0.21 22.11
N ARG A 532 -5.79 -0.31 21.55
CA ARG A 532 -6.43 -1.54 22.04
C ARG A 532 -5.87 -2.68 21.23
N LYS A 533 -4.83 -3.30 21.75
CA LYS A 533 -4.15 -4.44 21.13
C LYS A 533 -4.69 -5.77 21.67
N PRO A 534 -4.70 -6.84 20.85
CA PRO A 534 -4.82 -8.20 21.35
C PRO A 534 -3.78 -8.45 22.43
N VAL A 535 -4.11 -9.33 23.37
CA VAL A 535 -3.20 -9.75 24.44
C VAL A 535 -1.92 -10.28 23.81
N GLU A 536 -0.79 -10.09 24.48
CA GLU A 536 0.47 -10.66 24.05
C GLU A 536 0.32 -12.18 23.87
N SER A 537 0.71 -12.67 22.70
CA SER A 537 0.55 -14.07 22.32
C SER A 537 1.71 -14.51 21.45
N THR A 538 2.07 -15.79 21.54
CA THR A 538 3.09 -16.39 20.69
C THR A 538 2.51 -16.77 19.34
N CYS A 539 3.27 -16.51 18.27
CA CYS A 539 3.02 -17.05 16.95
C CYS A 539 4.01 -18.19 16.73
N GLU A 540 3.51 -19.41 16.58
CA GLU A 540 4.32 -20.56 16.20
C GLU A 540 3.76 -21.17 14.92
N TYR A 541 4.66 -21.59 14.05
CA TYR A 541 4.29 -22.37 12.88
C TYR A 541 5.16 -23.63 12.81
N LYS A 542 4.56 -24.74 12.39
CA LYS A 542 5.26 -26.01 12.21
C LYS A 542 4.82 -26.62 10.90
N LYS A 543 5.80 -27.03 10.08
CA LYS A 543 5.52 -27.85 8.91
C LYS A 543 5.26 -29.28 9.39
N VAL A 544 4.04 -29.76 9.18
CA VAL A 544 3.62 -31.10 9.62
C VAL A 544 3.22 -31.94 8.43
N THR A 545 3.83 -33.13 8.31
CA THR A 545 3.29 -34.20 7.47
C THR A 545 2.36 -35.01 8.35
N LEU A 546 1.04 -34.86 8.14
CA LEU A 546 0.01 -35.32 9.08
C LEU A 546 0.08 -36.82 9.41
N ASN A 547 0.61 -37.66 8.52
CA ASN A 547 0.75 -39.12 8.68
C ASN A 547 2.10 -39.57 9.29
N GLN A 548 3.09 -38.68 9.42
CA GLN A 548 4.46 -39.03 9.82
C GLN A 548 4.91 -38.27 11.06
N ASN A 549 4.73 -36.94 11.06
CA ASN A 549 5.37 -36.05 12.03
C ASN A 549 4.38 -35.50 13.08
N PHE A 550 3.11 -35.90 13.01
CA PHE A 550 2.07 -35.42 13.91
C PHE A 550 1.16 -36.56 14.35
N VAL A 551 1.61 -37.27 15.40
CA VAL A 551 0.81 -38.30 16.06
C VAL A 551 -0.09 -37.61 17.08
N PHE A 552 -1.38 -37.57 16.81
CA PHE A 552 -2.37 -37.05 17.75
C PHE A 552 -2.99 -38.21 18.52
N SER A 553 -2.98 -38.11 19.85
CA SER A 553 -3.53 -39.13 20.75
C SER A 553 -5.02 -38.94 21.04
N ARG A 554 -5.62 -37.89 20.47
CA ARG A 554 -7.02 -37.49 20.68
C ARG A 554 -7.57 -36.94 19.36
N PRO A 555 -8.84 -37.21 19.02
CA PRO A 555 -9.43 -36.68 17.82
C PRO A 555 -9.29 -35.15 17.74
N LEU A 556 -8.86 -34.64 16.60
CA LEU A 556 -8.54 -33.23 16.40
C LEU A 556 -9.68 -32.51 15.68
N THR A 557 -10.15 -31.41 16.22
CA THR A 557 -11.05 -30.54 15.46
C THR A 557 -10.27 -29.91 14.31
N VAL A 558 -10.72 -30.18 13.09
CA VAL A 558 -10.16 -29.64 11.85
C VAL A 558 -11.26 -28.92 11.10
N THR A 559 -10.96 -27.75 10.53
CA THR A 559 -11.92 -27.05 9.68
C THR A 559 -11.60 -27.36 8.23
N GLY A 560 -12.44 -28.13 7.54
CA GLY A 560 -12.31 -28.37 6.11
C GLY A 560 -13.18 -27.41 5.31
N ALA A 561 -12.79 -27.14 4.06
CA ALA A 561 -13.62 -26.41 3.11
C ALA A 561 -14.06 -27.37 2.01
N TYR A 562 -15.36 -27.49 1.73
CA TYR A 562 -15.83 -28.34 0.65
C TYR A 562 -16.80 -27.62 -0.28
N PHE A 563 -16.90 -28.11 -1.51
CA PHE A 563 -17.72 -27.50 -2.56
C PHE A 563 -19.09 -28.16 -2.57
N ARG A 564 -20.14 -27.41 -2.22
CA ARG A 564 -21.52 -27.83 -2.40
C ARG A 564 -22.04 -27.27 -3.73
N PRO A 565 -22.46 -28.10 -4.69
CA PRO A 565 -23.08 -27.62 -5.92
C PRO A 565 -24.51 -27.13 -5.64
N ASN A 566 -24.83 -25.91 -6.06
CA ASN A 566 -26.18 -25.34 -5.95
C ASN A 566 -27.17 -26.03 -6.89
N ARG A 567 -26.73 -26.45 -8.08
CA ARG A 567 -27.54 -27.24 -9.03
C ARG A 567 -26.69 -28.29 -9.74
N THR A 568 -27.30 -29.43 -10.03
CA THR A 568 -26.73 -30.46 -10.92
C THR A 568 -27.68 -30.67 -12.09
N ILE A 569 -27.23 -30.38 -13.31
CA ILE A 569 -27.97 -30.63 -14.56
C ILE A 569 -27.10 -31.57 -15.39
N ASP A 570 -27.63 -32.74 -15.77
CA ASP A 570 -26.94 -33.75 -16.59
C ASP A 570 -25.53 -34.15 -16.11
N GLY A 571 -25.36 -34.24 -14.79
CA GLY A 571 -24.07 -34.57 -14.17
C GLY A 571 -23.04 -33.44 -14.19
N VAL A 572 -23.41 -32.27 -14.72
CA VAL A 572 -22.60 -31.05 -14.70
C VAL A 572 -23.02 -30.18 -13.51
N PHE A 573 -22.03 -29.79 -12.72
CA PHE A 573 -22.21 -29.04 -11.48
C PHE A 573 -22.15 -27.54 -11.75
N TYR A 574 -23.24 -26.82 -11.47
CA TYR A 574 -23.34 -25.36 -11.66
C TYR A 574 -23.55 -24.65 -10.33
N GLU A 575 -22.84 -23.53 -10.18
CA GLU A 575 -22.66 -22.72 -8.97
C GLU A 575 -22.17 -23.51 -7.74
N LYS A 576 -21.01 -23.12 -7.20
CA LYS A 576 -20.34 -23.84 -6.11
C LYS A 576 -20.27 -22.95 -4.88
N GLU A 577 -21.08 -23.27 -3.88
CA GLU A 577 -20.93 -22.71 -2.54
C GLU A 577 -19.76 -23.41 -1.83
N VAL A 578 -18.87 -22.64 -1.19
CA VAL A 578 -17.84 -23.21 -0.32
C VAL A 578 -18.40 -23.29 1.08
N VAL A 579 -18.54 -24.50 1.59
CA VAL A 579 -18.97 -24.76 2.96
C VAL A 579 -17.74 -25.01 3.82
N PHE A 580 -17.57 -24.20 4.86
CA PHE A 580 -16.56 -24.42 5.89
C PHE A 580 -17.19 -25.26 6.98
N HIS A 581 -16.57 -26.39 7.24
CA HIS A 581 -17.14 -27.38 8.13
C HIS A 581 -16.11 -27.87 9.12
N GLN A 582 -16.48 -27.80 10.40
CA GLN A 582 -15.67 -28.36 11.48
C GLN A 582 -15.93 -29.86 11.57
N MET A 583 -14.89 -30.61 11.26
CA MET A 583 -14.84 -32.05 11.37
C MET A 583 -13.88 -32.42 12.50
N THR A 584 -13.93 -33.67 12.91
CA THR A 584 -13.00 -34.22 13.89
C THR A 584 -12.13 -35.25 13.18
N LEU A 585 -10.84 -34.98 12.99
CA LEU A 585 -9.87 -35.94 12.49
C LEU A 585 -9.63 -37.00 13.56
N ASP A 586 -10.08 -38.22 13.26
CA ASP A 586 -10.13 -39.35 14.18
C ASP A 586 -8.84 -40.19 14.14
N LYS A 587 -8.39 -40.52 12.93
CA LYS A 587 -7.09 -41.20 12.71
C LYS A 587 -6.60 -41.07 11.27
N ILE A 588 -5.32 -41.37 11.06
CA ILE A 588 -4.70 -41.46 9.73
C ILE A 588 -4.08 -42.85 9.59
N GLU A 589 -4.48 -43.60 8.57
CA GLU A 589 -3.99 -44.95 8.28
C GLU A 589 -3.64 -45.05 6.79
N ASN A 590 -2.41 -45.46 6.43
CA ASN A 590 -2.00 -45.68 5.03
C ASN A 590 -2.35 -44.51 4.08
N ASN A 591 -1.96 -43.28 4.43
CA ASN A 591 -2.29 -42.03 3.69
C ASN A 591 -3.79 -41.72 3.56
N THR A 592 -4.61 -42.36 4.39
CA THR A 592 -6.06 -42.19 4.45
C THR A 592 -6.45 -41.51 5.76
N PHE A 593 -7.11 -40.37 5.65
CA PHE A 593 -7.58 -39.51 6.73
C PHE A 593 -9.03 -39.86 7.03
N ILE A 594 -9.30 -40.25 8.27
CA ILE A 594 -10.64 -40.59 8.75
C ILE A 594 -11.15 -39.42 9.58
N LEU A 595 -12.19 -38.76 9.09
CA LEU A 595 -12.81 -37.58 9.68
C LEU A 595 -14.21 -37.95 10.17
N GLN A 596 -14.50 -37.72 11.44
CA GLN A 596 -15.86 -37.69 11.96
C GLN A 596 -16.52 -36.38 11.54
N ASN A 597 -17.61 -36.53 10.81
CA ASN A 597 -18.37 -35.44 10.23
C ASN A 597 -19.53 -35.08 11.16
N THR A 598 -19.61 -33.81 11.55
CA THR A 598 -20.75 -33.31 12.36
C THR A 598 -21.93 -32.83 11.50
N ASP A 599 -21.83 -32.89 10.17
CA ASP A 599 -22.89 -32.52 9.22
C ASP A 599 -23.78 -33.74 8.92
N PHE A 600 -25.08 -33.64 9.24
CA PHE A 600 -26.06 -34.73 9.17
C PHE A 600 -26.52 -35.07 7.74
N ASP A 601 -26.20 -34.23 6.74
CA ASP A 601 -26.54 -34.46 5.32
C ASP A 601 -25.57 -35.44 4.62
N HIS A 602 -24.49 -35.84 5.30
CA HIS A 602 -23.42 -36.68 4.78
C HIS A 602 -23.09 -37.83 5.74
N SER A 603 -22.33 -38.82 5.26
CA SER A 603 -21.89 -39.93 6.11
C SER A 603 -21.21 -39.38 7.38
N PRO A 604 -21.57 -39.89 8.58
CA PRO A 604 -21.00 -39.43 9.85
C PRO A 604 -19.48 -39.68 9.93
N VAL A 605 -18.95 -40.51 9.03
CA VAL A 605 -17.52 -40.74 8.83
C VAL A 605 -17.17 -40.46 7.36
N LEU A 606 -16.22 -39.54 7.16
CA LEU A 606 -15.59 -39.18 5.89
C LEU A 606 -14.20 -39.83 5.82
N VAL A 607 -13.96 -40.59 4.76
CA VAL A 607 -12.66 -41.24 4.51
C VAL A 607 -12.02 -40.56 3.30
N LEU A 608 -10.91 -39.83 3.53
CA LEU A 608 -10.18 -39.12 2.49
C LEU A 608 -8.83 -39.77 2.23
N PHE A 609 -8.46 -40.01 0.98
CA PHE A 609 -7.10 -40.44 0.62
C PHE A 609 -6.34 -39.34 -0.11
N PHE A 610 -5.05 -39.22 0.16
CA PHE A 610 -4.18 -38.25 -0.51
C PHE A 610 -3.58 -38.83 -1.79
N LYS A 611 -3.90 -38.25 -2.95
CA LYS A 611 -3.36 -38.67 -4.26
C LYS A 611 -3.18 -37.45 -5.18
N ASN A 612 -2.04 -37.36 -5.85
CA ASN A 612 -1.68 -36.29 -6.79
C ASN A 612 -1.81 -34.87 -6.20
N ASN A 613 -1.40 -34.66 -4.94
CA ASN A 613 -1.54 -33.39 -4.20
C ASN A 613 -2.98 -32.96 -3.85
N TYR A 614 -3.95 -33.88 -3.90
CA TYR A 614 -5.35 -33.62 -3.54
C TYR A 614 -5.92 -34.72 -2.63
N PHE A 615 -6.92 -34.35 -1.81
CA PHE A 615 -7.72 -35.30 -1.01
C PHE A 615 -8.93 -35.77 -1.80
N GLN A 616 -9.24 -37.06 -1.78
CA GLN A 616 -10.38 -37.67 -2.47
C GLN A 616 -11.19 -38.56 -1.52
N THR A 617 -12.52 -38.57 -1.61
CA THR A 617 -13.38 -39.41 -0.76
C THR A 617 -13.54 -40.84 -1.32
N LEU A 618 -13.58 -41.84 -0.44
CA LEU A 618 -13.95 -43.23 -0.78
C LEU A 618 -15.47 -43.42 -0.69
N LYS A 619 -16.10 -44.03 -1.71
CA LYS A 619 -17.49 -44.54 -1.61
C LYS A 619 -17.48 -45.80 -0.75
N ASN A 620 -18.35 -45.89 0.25
CA ASN A 620 -18.64 -47.17 0.91
C ASN A 620 -19.24 -48.15 -0.13
N PRO A 621 -18.70 -49.37 -0.27
CA PRO A 621 -19.23 -50.35 -1.21
C PRO A 621 -20.47 -51.01 -0.59
N LYS A 622 -21.67 -50.54 -0.95
CA LYS A 622 -22.88 -51.37 -0.84
C LYS A 622 -23.57 -51.46 -2.19
N LYS A 623 -23.37 -52.64 -2.81
CA LYS A 623 -24.11 -53.33 -3.89
C LYS A 623 -24.53 -52.52 -5.14
N ARG A 624 -23.86 -52.86 -6.25
CA ARG A 624 -24.26 -52.87 -7.68
C ARG A 624 -25.11 -51.70 -8.21
N ASN A 625 -24.46 -50.81 -8.97
CA ASN A 625 -24.90 -50.42 -10.33
C ASN A 625 -23.73 -49.75 -11.11
N PRO A 626 -23.31 -50.21 -12.31
CA PRO A 626 -22.13 -49.68 -13.01
C PRO A 626 -22.33 -48.30 -13.67
N ASN A 627 -23.57 -47.85 -13.81
CA ASN A 627 -23.90 -46.59 -14.48
C ASN A 627 -24.59 -45.63 -13.51
N ARG A 628 -23.82 -44.89 -12.68
CA ARG A 628 -24.27 -43.62 -12.06
C ARG A 628 -23.13 -42.84 -11.39
N GLY A 629 -23.00 -41.60 -11.84
CA GLY A 629 -21.97 -40.59 -11.56
C GLY A 629 -21.49 -40.40 -10.11
N TYR A 630 -20.25 -39.91 -10.04
CA TYR A 630 -19.70 -39.15 -8.92
C TYR A 630 -20.70 -38.06 -8.49
N LYS A 631 -21.03 -37.95 -7.20
CA LYS A 631 -21.96 -36.91 -6.71
C LYS A 631 -21.36 -35.84 -5.81
N SER A 632 -20.07 -35.90 -5.52
CA SER A 632 -19.37 -34.80 -4.85
C SER A 632 -17.86 -34.97 -4.98
N ILE A 633 -17.18 -33.95 -5.53
CA ILE A 633 -15.73 -33.89 -5.57
C ILE A 633 -15.32 -32.93 -4.45
N LEU A 634 -14.82 -33.45 -3.32
CA LEU A 634 -14.10 -32.64 -2.34
C LEU A 634 -12.77 -32.27 -2.97
N ARG A 635 -12.60 -31.04 -3.47
CA ARG A 635 -11.40 -30.64 -4.25
C ARG A 635 -10.27 -30.02 -3.42
N ALA A 636 -10.49 -29.71 -2.15
CA ALA A 636 -9.46 -29.23 -1.25
C ALA A 636 -9.84 -29.51 0.20
N VAL A 637 -8.88 -29.87 1.06
CA VAL A 637 -9.03 -29.78 2.52
C VAL A 637 -7.81 -28.99 2.99
N VAL A 638 -8.06 -27.79 3.52
CA VAL A 638 -7.04 -27.00 4.20
C VAL A 638 -7.13 -27.36 5.67
N PHE A 639 -6.12 -28.03 6.22
CA PHE A 639 -6.08 -28.32 7.64
C PHE A 639 -5.59 -27.08 8.40
N LEU A 640 -6.52 -26.35 9.00
CA LEU A 640 -6.22 -25.38 10.04
C LEU A 640 -6.24 -26.09 11.39
N LEU A 641 -5.04 -26.37 11.91
CA LEU A 641 -4.85 -26.88 13.27
C LEU A 641 -4.84 -25.68 14.21
N LEU A 642 -5.91 -25.51 14.98
CA LEU A 642 -5.90 -24.57 16.10
C LEU A 642 -5.09 -25.22 17.25
N PRO A 643 -4.08 -24.54 17.81
CA PRO A 643 -3.53 -24.95 19.09
C PRO A 643 -4.68 -24.89 20.11
N ASN A 644 -4.92 -25.99 20.82
CA ASN A 644 -5.55 -25.87 22.13
C ASN A 644 -4.66 -24.91 22.93
N VAL A 645 -5.18 -23.75 23.31
CA VAL A 645 -4.49 -22.83 24.22
C VAL A 645 -4.26 -23.58 25.53
N VAL A 646 -3.09 -24.18 25.69
CA VAL A 646 -2.68 -24.79 26.95
C VAL A 646 -2.25 -23.67 27.86
N ARG A 647 -3.12 -23.29 28.80
CA ARG A 647 -2.75 -22.42 29.92
C ARG A 647 -1.66 -23.11 30.75
N LYS A 648 -0.45 -22.55 30.79
CA LYS A 648 0.39 -22.67 31.97
C LYS A 648 -0.17 -21.74 33.05
N CYS A 649 -1.17 -22.21 33.78
CA CYS A 649 -1.51 -21.58 35.06
C CYS A 649 -0.47 -22.03 36.09
N HIS A 650 0.39 -21.12 36.52
CA HIS A 650 1.09 -21.29 37.78
C HIS A 650 0.06 -21.48 38.90
N ALA A 651 0.35 -22.44 39.77
CA ALA A 651 -0.50 -22.86 40.87
C ALA A 651 -0.80 -21.68 41.80
N ASN A 652 -2.09 -21.43 42.04
CA ASN A 652 -2.67 -21.29 43.38
C ASN A 652 -4.18 -21.06 43.31
N GLY A 653 -4.94 -22.00 43.91
CA GLY A 653 -6.12 -21.67 44.70
C GLY A 653 -7.44 -21.33 44.00
N LYS A 654 -8.39 -22.27 44.13
CA LYS A 654 -9.86 -22.11 44.22
C LYS A 654 -10.71 -22.11 42.93
N LYS A 655 -11.35 -23.27 42.75
CA LYS A 655 -12.69 -23.59 42.22
C LYS A 655 -13.53 -22.40 41.68
N LEU A 656 -14.01 -22.56 40.44
CA LEU A 656 -15.42 -22.35 40.12
C LEU A 656 -15.84 -23.13 38.86
N LEU A 657 -16.63 -24.18 39.10
CA LEU A 657 -17.44 -24.88 38.11
C LEU A 657 -18.55 -23.96 37.59
N ARG A 658 -18.76 -23.88 36.27
CA ARG A 658 -20.10 -23.80 35.67
C ARG A 658 -20.14 -24.55 34.33
N ARG A 659 -20.70 -25.77 34.37
CA ARG A 659 -21.27 -26.51 33.24
C ARG A 659 -22.47 -25.73 32.71
N TRP A 660 -22.60 -25.62 31.38
CA TRP A 660 -23.88 -25.31 30.73
C TRP A 660 -24.24 -26.47 29.80
N PHE A 661 -25.26 -27.22 30.21
CA PHE A 661 -26.00 -28.16 29.36
C PHE A 661 -27.10 -27.37 28.63
N TYR A 662 -27.23 -27.54 27.32
CA TYR A 662 -28.40 -27.08 26.58
C TYR A 662 -29.49 -28.17 26.61
N PRO A 663 -30.76 -27.83 26.92
CA PRO A 663 -31.85 -28.79 26.96
C PRO A 663 -32.44 -29.04 25.56
N ASN A 664 -32.60 -30.32 25.22
CA ASN A 664 -33.40 -30.79 24.08
C ASN A 664 -34.88 -30.51 24.32
N ALA A 665 -35.51 -29.74 23.42
CA ALA A 665 -36.95 -29.64 23.32
C ALA A 665 -37.45 -30.65 22.27
N ALA A 666 -37.78 -31.87 22.72
CA ALA A 666 -38.59 -32.81 21.95
C ALA A 666 -40.03 -32.76 22.48
N ARG A 667 -40.92 -32.19 21.67
CA ARG A 667 -42.38 -32.42 21.77
C ARG A 667 -42.65 -33.88 21.39
N GLN A 668 -43.24 -34.66 22.29
CA GLN A 668 -44.21 -35.69 21.89
C GLN A 668 -45.28 -35.85 22.97
N ARG A 669 -46.52 -35.64 22.55
CA ARG A 669 -47.76 -35.91 23.29
C ARG A 669 -48.07 -37.41 23.24
N ARG A 670 -48.59 -37.98 24.32
CA ARG A 670 -49.81 -38.82 24.45
C ARG A 670 -49.89 -39.35 25.90
N PHE A 671 -50.98 -39.04 26.63
CA PHE A 671 -52.10 -39.95 26.97
C PHE A 671 -51.56 -41.30 27.50
N GLN A 672 -51.75 -41.71 28.74
CA GLN A 672 -52.85 -41.59 29.71
C GLN A 672 -52.28 -41.49 31.13
#